data_AF-R5CJH4-F1
#
_entry.id   AF-R5CJH4-F1
#
_cell.length_a   1.000
_cell.length_b   1.000
_cell.length_c   1.000
_cell.angle_alpha   90.00
_cell.angle_beta   90.00
_cell.angle_gamma   90.00
#
_symmetry.space_group_name_H-M   'P 1'
#
loop_
_entity.id
_entity.type
_entity.pdbx_description
1 polymer ?
#
loop_
_entity_poly.entity_id
_entity_poly.type
_entity_poly.pdbx_seq_one_letter_code
_entity_poly.pdbx_strand_id
1 'polypeptide(L)'
;MKKNIFLIAGIALTAMLSGCADENLDNTVKNPVKSGEEIMFGSKLVGDADVIEAKPGTRTVYGDRNEKGVPVYWEADGSDTIAIFCNQASQPANHLVNYKITPDETDHATAASVAKVNPSEAGLQWGDVDTEHRFYAFYPASAVKGSAEEDQTGKITANIPVTQQVQEWRQGKFESSDTEFNGRTVYFGLPDMDYAYMYAYNAVTPSQVKDGQFIDLQFHNLVTVLDITVQGPSSGTATITNINVDAIEGEEPILTGDFTCNIRNTETGVIGTCDPVGDFNEERGRISIPCYDKKTKKFIQLGPNELLNVKAYIIPQDKNTVTKRTLRVTVSLLNGAPCRKTLQQADVTPHKINRVILPPLTIGGTNYWMSSLDPDIYVSELSIPGSKFSVLTSDNGASRVYQNASIAQQFTDGVRAFILQTATKGENSHTDILGNPNGNNWTPGGFWVVSENKDKPVMELKTAISEIASYLDASEKAGKENEFAFVMLTYTTGDYDLGTGHYGLGFVYDRDPADPEQYWINSLRDEVNSIAGDAANRIYTGEITPETTIDDVKGKIILKANYNSQNMISNYGSATAPIMFTYWGSAYGPKIYNGAYYQDTYGGMPMDWGKPMWYENSDAKLRWYYQEVTSVGTGQEATRAEKETFIKNLFTKSVDLYHNDTSHKTWFMNDLGGYYSDNADINGRGTGIQALAIDMNQMGVDELQNREENAGLGIIFMNFADKQALSGAEYKSDWLIQTLIDNNFKFALRKKGSSTTPSSNYNATYSNGGNAVGWDK
;
A
#
# COMPACT_ATOMS: atom_id res chain seq x y z
N MET A 1 9.28 -24.18 65.87
CA MET A 1 10.58 -23.48 65.67
C MET A 1 10.63 -23.01 64.24
N LYS A 2 10.65 -21.69 64.05
CA LYS A 2 10.69 -21.00 62.76
C LYS A 2 12.10 -21.12 62.16
N LYS A 3 12.20 -21.32 60.84
CA LYS A 3 13.42 -21.04 60.07
C LYS A 3 13.03 -20.09 58.94
N ASN A 4 13.53 -18.86 59.08
CA ASN A 4 13.44 -17.78 58.12
C ASN A 4 14.37 -18.10 56.94
N ILE A 5 13.88 -17.93 55.71
CA ILE A 5 14.71 -17.79 54.52
C ILE A 5 14.47 -16.37 54.02
N PHE A 6 15.47 -15.52 54.21
CA PHE A 6 15.56 -14.18 53.64
C PHE A 6 15.84 -14.30 52.14
N LEU A 7 14.98 -13.72 51.32
CA LEU A 7 15.26 -13.41 49.91
C LEU A 7 15.87 -12.00 49.86
N ILE A 8 17.04 -11.91 49.24
CA ILE A 8 17.87 -10.71 49.12
C ILE A 8 17.32 -9.88 47.97
N ALA A 9 16.87 -8.65 48.26
CA ALA A 9 16.56 -7.63 47.27
C ALA A 9 17.86 -6.98 46.76
N GLY A 10 18.07 -6.98 45.44
CA GLY A 10 19.17 -6.28 44.79
C GLY A 10 18.87 -4.79 44.65
N ILE A 11 19.61 -3.95 45.38
CA ILE A 11 19.52 -2.49 45.31
C ILE A 11 20.59 -1.99 44.33
N ALA A 12 20.17 -1.41 43.20
CA ALA A 12 21.04 -0.63 42.34
C ALA A 12 20.91 0.86 42.71
N LEU A 13 21.93 1.38 43.40
CA LEU A 13 22.02 2.74 43.91
C LEU A 13 22.51 3.69 42.80
N THR A 14 21.68 4.63 42.33
CA THR A 14 22.14 5.75 41.48
C THR A 14 22.16 7.03 42.32
N ALA A 15 23.35 7.58 42.55
CA ALA A 15 23.59 8.75 43.39
C ALA A 15 23.45 10.06 42.61
N MET A 16 22.66 11.01 43.12
CA MET A 16 22.83 12.45 42.85
C MET A 16 22.57 13.26 44.14
N LEU A 17 23.61 13.95 44.61
CA LEU A 17 23.63 15.02 45.63
C LEU A 17 23.22 16.35 44.95
N SER A 18 22.67 17.42 45.55
CA SER A 18 22.38 17.84 46.93
C SER A 18 21.49 19.11 46.89
N GLY A 19 20.61 19.30 47.90
CA GLY A 19 19.84 20.54 48.11
C GLY A 19 18.88 20.44 49.31
N CYS A 20 19.33 20.91 50.47
CA CYS A 20 18.76 20.82 51.83
C CYS A 20 17.22 20.85 52.02
N ALA A 21 16.65 19.72 52.40
CA ALA A 21 15.93 19.50 53.67
C ALA A 21 15.98 17.99 53.99
N ASP A 22 16.41 17.64 55.20
CA ASP A 22 16.48 16.27 55.71
C ASP A 22 15.06 15.67 55.80
N GLU A 23 14.67 14.87 54.82
CA GLU A 23 13.73 13.77 55.00
C GLU A 23 14.33 12.51 54.37
N ASN A 24 14.34 11.43 55.15
CA ASN A 24 14.96 10.14 54.82
C ASN A 24 14.74 9.72 53.35
N LEU A 25 15.86 9.46 52.66
CA LEU A 25 15.95 8.62 51.44
C LEU A 25 15.62 7.16 51.76
N ASP A 26 14.45 6.91 52.34
CA ASP A 26 13.85 5.59 52.43
C ASP A 26 12.90 5.47 51.23
N ASN A 27 13.35 4.82 50.15
CA ASN A 27 12.47 4.40 49.03
C ASN A 27 11.55 3.23 49.45
N THR A 28 11.12 3.22 50.70
CA THR A 28 10.24 2.23 51.29
C THR A 28 8.94 2.91 51.70
N VAL A 29 7.80 2.33 51.30
CA VAL A 29 6.47 2.78 51.72
C VAL A 29 6.46 2.79 53.26
N LYS A 30 6.14 3.93 53.90
CA LYS A 30 6.02 4.00 55.37
C LYS A 30 4.56 3.79 55.75
N ASN A 31 4.27 2.69 56.44
CA ASN A 31 2.89 2.39 56.85
C ASN A 31 2.42 3.09 58.14
N PRO A 32 1.11 3.43 58.26
CA PRO A 32 0.10 3.39 57.20
C PRO A 32 0.39 4.45 56.13
N VAL A 33 0.13 4.12 54.86
CA VAL A 33 0.21 5.10 53.76
C VAL A 33 -0.64 6.32 54.09
N LYS A 34 -0.07 7.51 53.88
CA LYS A 34 -0.73 8.78 54.20
C LYS A 34 -1.18 9.47 52.93
N SER A 35 -2.27 10.23 53.04
CA SER A 35 -2.68 11.16 52.00
C SER A 35 -1.51 12.07 51.62
N GLY A 36 -1.24 12.22 50.33
CA GLY A 36 -0.12 12.99 49.76
C GLY A 36 1.18 12.21 49.58
N GLU A 37 1.31 10.98 50.08
CA GLU A 37 2.48 10.13 49.77
C GLU A 37 2.40 9.58 48.33
N GLU A 38 3.54 9.48 47.64
CA GLU A 38 3.60 8.92 46.29
C GLU A 38 3.25 7.42 46.28
N ILE A 39 2.51 7.01 45.27
CA ILE A 39 2.07 5.63 45.07
C ILE A 39 3.15 4.85 44.33
N MET A 40 3.52 3.70 44.87
CA MET A 40 4.51 2.81 44.28
C MET A 40 3.83 1.69 43.48
N PHE A 41 4.24 1.54 42.22
CA PHE A 41 3.65 0.57 41.29
C PHE A 41 4.59 -0.59 40.99
N GLY A 42 3.98 -1.76 40.80
CA GLY A 42 4.58 -2.92 40.16
C GLY A 42 3.83 -3.16 38.85
N SER A 43 4.48 -3.81 37.89
CA SER A 43 3.85 -4.12 36.61
C SER A 43 4.24 -5.51 36.17
N LYS A 44 3.28 -6.24 35.61
CA LYS A 44 3.48 -7.55 35.03
C LYS A 44 2.67 -7.71 33.76
N LEU A 45 3.30 -8.26 32.74
CA LEU A 45 2.63 -8.70 31.52
C LEU A 45 1.97 -10.06 31.79
N VAL A 46 0.67 -10.16 31.55
CA VAL A 46 -0.05 -11.42 31.65
C VAL A 46 -0.23 -11.98 30.25
N GLY A 47 0.62 -12.93 29.88
CA GLY A 47 0.41 -13.74 28.70
C GLY A 47 -0.67 -14.80 28.94
N ASP A 48 -1.53 -15.04 27.95
CA ASP A 48 -2.33 -16.29 27.85
C ASP A 48 -1.46 -17.52 27.48
N ALA A 49 -0.15 -17.31 27.39
CA ALA A 49 0.89 -18.30 27.32
C ALA A 49 1.76 -18.14 28.57
N ASP A 50 1.76 -19.14 29.45
CA ASP A 50 2.68 -19.18 30.59
C ASP A 50 4.11 -18.80 30.14
N VAL A 51 4.67 -17.76 30.73
CA VAL A 51 6.03 -17.32 30.41
C VAL A 51 7.04 -18.22 31.15
N ILE A 52 7.95 -18.85 30.42
CA ILE A 52 9.18 -19.45 30.96
C ILE A 52 10.32 -19.01 30.04
N GLU A 53 11.31 -18.30 30.55
CA GLU A 53 12.58 -18.12 29.85
C GLU A 53 13.77 -18.44 30.76
N ALA A 54 14.80 -19.07 30.17
CA ALA A 54 16.07 -19.42 30.79
C ALA A 54 17.25 -18.65 30.17
N LYS A 55 16.98 -17.67 29.29
CA LYS A 55 18.00 -16.83 28.66
C LYS A 55 17.48 -15.40 28.49
N PRO A 56 18.17 -14.37 29.02
CA PRO A 56 17.72 -12.99 28.93
C PRO A 56 17.79 -12.47 27.50
N GLY A 57 16.64 -12.11 26.92
CA GLY A 57 16.54 -11.29 25.71
C GLY A 57 16.19 -9.84 26.05
N THR A 58 16.82 -8.88 25.37
CA THR A 58 16.41 -7.47 25.41
C THR A 58 15.21 -7.28 24.49
N ARG A 59 13.99 -6.95 24.98
CA ARG A 59 12.92 -6.17 24.28
C ARG A 59 11.48 -6.32 24.85
N THR A 60 10.60 -5.32 24.65
CA THR A 60 9.14 -5.46 24.72
C THR A 60 8.72 -5.98 23.40
N VAL A 61 8.79 -7.29 23.28
CA VAL A 61 8.43 -7.98 22.06
C VAL A 61 7.53 -9.14 22.44
N TYR A 62 6.67 -9.48 21.50
CA TYR A 62 6.31 -10.87 21.35
C TYR A 62 7.59 -11.68 21.16
N GLY A 63 7.96 -12.44 22.18
CA GLY A 63 9.12 -13.31 22.14
C GLY A 63 8.97 -14.39 21.08
N ASP A 64 10.05 -15.14 20.88
CA ASP A 64 9.98 -16.30 20.00
C ASP A 64 8.94 -17.26 20.54
N ARG A 65 8.16 -17.82 19.61
CA ARG A 65 7.20 -18.86 19.94
C ARG A 65 7.91 -19.98 20.69
N ASN A 66 7.29 -20.45 21.77
CA ASN A 66 7.70 -21.65 22.50
C ASN A 66 6.53 -22.64 22.66
N GLU A 67 6.75 -23.70 23.46
CA GLU A 67 5.73 -24.74 23.70
C GLU A 67 4.45 -24.22 24.38
N LYS A 68 4.54 -23.11 25.12
CA LYS A 68 3.45 -22.50 25.90
C LYS A 68 2.72 -21.38 25.14
N GLY A 69 3.32 -20.86 24.06
CA GLY A 69 2.71 -19.87 23.17
C GLY A 69 3.70 -18.77 22.79
N VAL A 70 3.21 -17.53 22.69
CA VAL A 70 4.03 -16.35 22.40
C VAL A 70 4.18 -15.56 23.71
N PRO A 71 5.36 -15.59 24.37
CA PRO A 71 5.58 -14.78 25.56
C PRO A 71 5.64 -13.29 25.21
N VAL A 72 5.34 -12.42 26.17
CA VAL A 72 5.48 -10.96 26.04
C VAL A 72 6.40 -10.51 27.17
N TYR A 73 7.38 -9.68 26.83
CA TYR A 73 8.37 -9.16 27.77
C TYR A 73 8.33 -7.63 27.80
N TRP A 74 9.03 -7.00 28.75
CA TRP A 74 9.37 -5.58 28.69
C TRP A 74 10.74 -5.35 28.02
N GLU A 75 10.99 -4.16 27.46
CA GLU A 75 12.23 -3.73 26.83
C GLU A 75 13.34 -3.73 27.85
N ALA A 76 14.41 -4.49 27.61
CA ALA A 76 15.51 -4.56 28.57
C ALA A 76 16.36 -3.29 28.62
N ASP A 77 16.25 -2.39 27.64
CA ASP A 77 16.80 -1.03 27.77
C ASP A 77 15.91 -0.11 28.62
N GLY A 78 14.76 -0.63 29.07
CA GLY A 78 13.75 0.03 29.88
C GLY A 78 12.94 1.07 29.11
N SER A 79 12.98 1.12 27.78
CA SER A 79 12.34 2.19 27.00
C SER A 79 10.81 2.22 27.08
N ASP A 80 10.16 1.17 27.56
CA ASP A 80 8.71 1.16 27.71
C ASP A 80 8.19 2.20 28.66
N THR A 81 7.05 2.75 28.27
CA THR A 81 6.29 3.65 29.11
C THR A 81 4.83 3.23 29.17
N ILE A 82 4.25 3.33 30.36
CA ILE A 82 2.83 3.14 30.63
C ILE A 82 2.24 4.41 31.21
N ALA A 83 0.99 4.70 30.86
CA ALA A 83 0.21 5.77 31.47
C ALA A 83 -0.64 5.17 32.59
N ILE A 84 -0.62 5.76 33.80
CA ILE A 84 -1.44 5.32 34.93
C ILE A 84 -2.36 6.45 35.35
N PHE A 85 -3.64 6.12 35.47
CA PHE A 85 -4.73 7.02 35.83
C PHE A 85 -5.42 6.59 37.13
N CYS A 86 -5.68 7.54 38.04
CA CYS A 86 -6.45 7.30 39.26
C CYS A 86 -7.22 8.55 39.72
N ASN A 87 -8.54 8.57 39.51
CA ASN A 87 -9.44 9.67 39.89
C ASN A 87 -9.37 10.04 41.38
N GLN A 88 -9.02 9.08 42.24
CA GLN A 88 -8.95 9.27 43.68
C GLN A 88 -7.59 9.84 44.13
N ALA A 89 -6.61 9.92 43.24
CA ALA A 89 -5.30 10.48 43.56
C ALA A 89 -5.38 11.98 43.85
N SER A 90 -4.64 12.45 44.85
CA SER A 90 -4.61 13.87 45.25
C SER A 90 -3.72 14.74 44.35
N GLN A 91 -2.79 14.13 43.63
CA GLN A 91 -1.92 14.73 42.63
C GLN A 91 -1.60 13.71 41.52
N PRO A 92 -1.25 14.18 40.31
CA PRO A 92 -1.44 15.54 39.81
C PRO A 92 -2.93 15.87 39.59
N ALA A 93 -3.27 17.14 39.33
CA ALA A 93 -4.65 17.59 39.19
C ALA A 93 -5.44 16.95 38.02
N ASN A 94 -4.74 16.44 37.01
CA ASN A 94 -5.30 15.67 35.90
C ASN A 94 -5.29 14.15 36.15
N HIS A 95 -4.89 13.71 37.36
CA HIS A 95 -4.96 12.33 37.82
C HIS A 95 -4.24 11.29 36.95
N LEU A 96 -3.26 11.74 36.15
CA LEU A 96 -2.57 10.95 35.13
C LEU A 96 -1.06 11.17 35.23
N VAL A 97 -0.28 10.09 35.25
CA VAL A 97 1.19 10.13 35.21
C VAL A 97 1.73 9.02 34.31
N ASN A 98 2.79 9.34 33.55
CA ASN A 98 3.51 8.38 32.74
C ASN A 98 4.71 7.80 33.51
N TYR A 99 4.86 6.48 33.44
CA TYR A 99 5.91 5.73 34.12
C TYR A 99 6.73 4.91 33.12
N LYS A 100 8.05 4.88 33.32
CA LYS A 100 9.03 4.05 32.64
C LYS A 100 9.13 2.69 33.35
N ILE A 101 9.24 1.61 32.58
CA ILE A 101 9.41 0.25 33.11
C ILE A 101 10.87 -0.17 32.98
N THR A 102 11.44 -0.71 34.06
CA THR A 102 12.68 -1.49 34.00
C THR A 102 12.33 -2.95 34.27
N PRO A 103 12.54 -3.89 33.33
CA PRO A 103 12.25 -5.29 33.57
C PRO A 103 13.16 -5.94 34.63
N ASP A 104 12.68 -7.02 35.23
CA ASP A 104 13.49 -7.91 36.06
C ASP A 104 14.46 -8.73 35.21
N GLU A 105 15.73 -8.79 35.62
CA GLU A 105 16.82 -9.44 34.86
C GLU A 105 16.60 -10.94 34.60
N THR A 106 15.70 -11.59 35.35
CA THR A 106 15.42 -13.03 35.26
C THR A 106 14.03 -13.34 34.72
N ASP A 107 13.04 -12.50 35.03
CA ASP A 107 11.67 -12.57 34.51
C ASP A 107 11.30 -11.24 33.84
N HIS A 108 11.73 -11.04 32.60
CA HIS A 108 11.48 -9.77 31.88
C HIS A 108 9.99 -9.48 31.63
N ALA A 109 9.05 -10.40 31.92
CA ALA A 109 7.62 -10.10 31.90
C ALA A 109 7.17 -9.34 33.17
N THR A 110 7.98 -9.35 34.22
CA THR A 110 7.76 -8.63 35.47
C THR A 110 8.70 -7.42 35.53
N ALA A 111 8.19 -6.27 36.00
CA ALA A 111 9.02 -5.09 36.20
C ALA A 111 9.85 -5.21 37.49
N ALA A 112 11.16 -4.98 37.41
CA ALA A 112 12.01 -4.72 38.57
C ALA A 112 11.73 -3.35 39.18
N SER A 113 11.42 -2.35 38.34
CA SER A 113 10.96 -1.05 38.82
C SER A 113 10.01 -0.37 37.85
N VAL A 114 9.10 0.44 38.42
CA VAL A 114 8.18 1.33 37.70
C VAL A 114 8.46 2.74 38.23
N ALA A 115 9.04 3.61 37.40
CA ALA A 115 9.51 4.93 37.81
C ALA A 115 8.89 6.03 36.95
N LYS A 116 8.58 7.19 37.51
CA LYS A 116 8.00 8.32 36.76
C LYS A 116 8.94 8.73 35.62
N VAL A 117 8.38 9.02 34.43
CA VAL A 117 9.16 9.52 33.29
C VAL A 117 9.77 10.89 33.59
N ASN A 118 9.04 11.75 34.33
CA ASN A 118 9.56 13.02 34.83
C ASN A 118 9.77 12.96 36.36
N PRO A 119 11.00 12.76 36.86
CA PRO A 119 11.27 12.69 38.29
C PRO A 119 11.04 14.00 39.05
N SER A 120 11.01 15.14 38.34
CA SER A 120 10.84 16.47 38.94
C SER A 120 9.38 16.85 39.21
N GLU A 121 8.43 16.10 38.65
CA GLU A 121 7.00 16.29 38.86
C GLU A 121 6.45 15.31 39.89
N ALA A 122 5.34 15.67 40.52
CA ALA A 122 4.64 14.78 41.44
C ALA A 122 4.11 13.55 40.70
N GLY A 123 4.33 12.37 41.26
CA GLY A 123 3.64 11.15 40.84
C GLY A 123 2.18 11.14 41.25
N LEU A 124 1.51 10.02 40.98
CA LEU A 124 0.24 9.75 41.62
C LEU A 124 0.44 9.70 43.13
N GLN A 125 -0.32 10.49 43.87
CA GLN A 125 -0.29 10.55 45.33
C GLN A 125 -1.59 10.05 45.94
N TRP A 126 -1.51 9.37 47.09
CA TRP A 126 -2.69 8.89 47.79
C TRP A 126 -3.66 10.04 48.11
N GLY A 127 -4.94 9.86 47.81
CA GLY A 127 -6.01 10.75 48.21
C GLY A 127 -6.57 10.38 49.58
N ASP A 128 -7.88 10.20 49.66
CA ASP A 128 -8.56 9.78 50.89
C ASP A 128 -8.24 8.31 51.23
N VAL A 129 -7.58 8.09 52.37
CA VAL A 129 -7.04 6.79 52.77
C VAL A 129 -8.10 5.72 53.01
N ASP A 130 -9.35 6.10 53.23
CA ASP A 130 -10.47 5.19 53.48
C ASP A 130 -11.38 4.99 52.26
N THR A 131 -11.04 5.60 51.12
CA THR A 131 -11.78 5.47 49.85
C THR A 131 -11.02 4.54 48.89
N GLU A 132 -11.75 3.64 48.21
CA GLU A 132 -11.19 2.77 47.18
C GLU A 132 -10.56 3.60 46.04
N HIS A 133 -9.27 3.38 45.78
CA HIS A 133 -8.55 3.95 44.66
C HIS A 133 -8.52 2.96 43.51
N ARG A 134 -8.95 3.41 42.33
CA ARG A 134 -9.01 2.60 41.12
C ARG A 134 -7.92 3.05 40.15
N PHE A 135 -7.00 2.14 39.87
CA PHE A 135 -5.86 2.36 38.99
C PHE A 135 -6.14 1.74 37.64
N TYR A 136 -6.09 2.57 36.61
CA TYR A 136 -6.20 2.16 35.22
C TYR A 136 -4.88 2.45 34.54
N ALA A 137 -4.29 1.46 33.88
CA ALA A 137 -3.06 1.66 33.14
C ALA A 137 -3.22 1.32 31.66
N PHE A 138 -2.49 2.03 30.81
CA PHE A 138 -2.52 1.89 29.37
C PHE A 138 -1.11 1.86 28.80
N TYR A 139 -0.87 0.95 27.86
CA TYR A 139 0.36 0.83 27.10
C TYR A 139 0.07 0.97 25.60
N PRO A 140 0.94 1.64 24.81
CA PRO A 140 2.03 2.50 25.29
C PRO A 140 1.50 3.81 25.87
N ALA A 141 2.29 4.47 26.74
CA ALA A 141 1.90 5.76 27.32
C ALA A 141 1.71 6.86 26.26
N SER A 142 2.40 6.76 25.12
CA SER A 142 2.33 7.71 24.00
C SER A 142 0.93 7.84 23.39
N ALA A 143 0.08 6.83 23.58
CA ALA A 143 -1.31 6.86 23.13
C ALA A 143 -2.21 7.77 23.97
N VAL A 144 -1.83 8.06 25.22
CA VAL A 144 -2.64 8.84 26.16
C VAL A 144 -2.22 10.30 26.09
N LYS A 145 -3.08 11.18 25.58
CA LYS A 145 -2.75 12.60 25.39
C LYS A 145 -2.90 13.43 26.67
N GLY A 146 -3.62 12.91 27.68
CA GLY A 146 -3.93 13.62 28.92
C GLY A 146 -4.82 14.85 28.71
N SER A 147 -5.62 14.85 27.64
CA SER A 147 -6.53 15.94 27.29
C SER A 147 -7.68 16.05 28.29
N ALA A 148 -8.29 17.24 28.38
CA ALA A 148 -9.49 17.43 29.22
C ALA A 148 -10.65 16.50 28.82
N GLU A 149 -10.74 16.13 27.54
CA GLU A 149 -11.75 15.19 27.04
C GLU A 149 -11.47 13.75 27.49
N GLU A 150 -10.24 13.27 27.37
CA GLU A 150 -9.83 11.96 27.91
C GLU A 150 -10.03 11.91 29.42
N ASP A 151 -9.70 12.99 30.13
CA ASP A 151 -9.91 13.09 31.57
C ASP A 151 -11.39 13.16 31.95
N GLN A 152 -12.25 13.74 31.14
CA GLN A 152 -13.69 13.77 31.45
C GLN A 152 -14.36 12.43 31.14
N THR A 153 -14.00 11.81 30.02
CA THR A 153 -14.71 10.65 29.46
C THR A 153 -14.09 9.30 29.83
N GLY A 154 -12.79 9.28 30.14
CA GLY A 154 -12.00 8.05 30.27
C GLY A 154 -11.72 7.35 28.93
N LYS A 155 -12.02 7.99 27.79
CA LYS A 155 -11.85 7.41 26.46
C LYS A 155 -10.51 7.82 25.86
N ILE A 156 -9.66 6.83 25.58
CA ILE A 156 -8.38 7.02 24.88
C ILE A 156 -8.57 6.68 23.41
N THR A 157 -8.05 7.52 22.52
CA THR A 157 -8.03 7.26 21.07
C THR A 157 -6.69 6.69 20.66
N ALA A 158 -6.73 5.52 20.02
CA ALA A 158 -5.56 4.80 19.50
C ALA A 158 -5.75 4.51 18.00
N ASN A 159 -4.67 4.16 17.31
CA ASN A 159 -4.67 3.86 15.88
C ASN A 159 -3.94 2.55 15.60
N ILE A 160 -4.52 1.70 14.73
CA ILE A 160 -3.82 0.58 14.10
C ILE A 160 -3.72 0.88 12.60
N PRO A 161 -2.52 1.05 12.03
CA PRO A 161 -2.38 1.38 10.61
C PRO A 161 -2.66 0.18 9.71
N VAL A 162 -3.01 0.48 8.45
CA VAL A 162 -3.15 -0.54 7.37
C VAL A 162 -1.82 -1.24 7.13
N THR A 163 -0.74 -0.49 6.92
CA THR A 163 0.61 -1.06 6.85
C THR A 163 1.21 -1.20 8.23
N GLN A 164 1.54 -2.43 8.61
CA GLN A 164 2.27 -2.75 9.82
C GLN A 164 3.68 -3.17 9.43
N GLN A 165 4.59 -2.19 9.46
CA GLN A 165 5.96 -2.37 9.02
C GLN A 165 6.73 -3.26 9.99
N VAL A 166 7.43 -4.26 9.45
CA VAL A 166 8.39 -5.06 10.23
C VAL A 166 9.58 -4.19 10.59
N GLN A 167 9.88 -4.12 11.89
CA GLN A 167 10.95 -3.28 12.45
C GLN A 167 12.32 -3.94 12.29
N GLU A 168 12.40 -5.25 12.46
CA GLU A 168 13.61 -6.03 12.29
C GLU A 168 13.29 -7.45 11.81
N TRP A 169 14.13 -7.96 10.91
CA TRP A 169 14.14 -9.37 10.53
C TRP A 169 15.26 -10.11 11.26
N ARG A 170 14.90 -11.19 11.97
CA ARG A 170 15.84 -12.06 12.66
C ARG A 170 15.66 -13.51 12.23
N GLN A 171 16.76 -14.17 11.90
CA GLN A 171 16.76 -15.62 11.68
C GLN A 171 16.94 -16.36 13.01
N GLY A 172 16.16 -17.41 13.24
CA GLY A 172 16.21 -18.22 14.46
C GLY A 172 15.78 -19.68 14.23
N LYS A 173 15.45 -20.34 15.34
CA LYS A 173 14.88 -21.69 15.36
C LYS A 173 13.46 -21.63 15.93
N PHE A 174 12.54 -22.33 15.28
CA PHE A 174 11.14 -22.33 15.69
C PHE A 174 10.95 -23.32 16.84
N GLU A 175 10.60 -22.83 18.02
CA GLU A 175 10.30 -23.69 19.17
C GLU A 175 8.78 -23.93 19.24
N SER A 176 8.39 -25.20 19.26
CA SER A 176 6.98 -25.58 19.22
C SER A 176 6.78 -26.98 19.78
N SER A 177 5.67 -27.19 20.50
CA SER A 177 5.22 -28.53 20.90
C SER A 177 4.81 -29.40 19.71
N ASP A 178 4.50 -28.77 18.58
CA ASP A 178 4.31 -29.47 17.32
C ASP A 178 5.66 -29.89 16.71
N THR A 179 5.95 -31.19 16.79
CA THR A 179 7.19 -31.82 16.32
C THR A 179 7.43 -31.62 14.82
N GLU A 180 6.40 -31.33 14.03
CA GLU A 180 6.56 -31.05 12.61
C GLU A 180 7.34 -29.76 12.37
N PHE A 181 7.11 -28.74 13.21
CA PHE A 181 7.68 -27.40 13.05
C PHE A 181 8.89 -27.15 13.95
N ASN A 182 9.02 -27.91 15.03
CA ASN A 182 10.08 -27.69 16.02
C ASN A 182 11.48 -27.82 15.40
N GLY A 183 12.36 -26.85 15.69
CA GLY A 183 13.74 -26.81 15.20
C GLY A 183 13.91 -26.37 13.74
N ARG A 184 12.82 -26.07 13.01
CA ARG A 184 12.91 -25.48 11.68
C ARG A 184 13.55 -24.10 11.72
N THR A 185 14.26 -23.74 10.65
CA THR A 185 14.76 -22.37 10.48
C THR A 185 13.58 -21.45 10.23
N VAL A 186 13.56 -20.31 10.92
CA VAL A 186 12.48 -19.32 10.83
C VAL A 186 13.05 -17.91 10.69
N TYR A 187 12.43 -17.12 9.84
CA TYR A 187 12.63 -15.69 9.72
C TYR A 187 11.52 -14.98 10.50
N PHE A 188 11.87 -14.43 11.67
CA PHE A 188 10.98 -13.65 12.51
C PHE A 188 10.97 -12.20 12.02
N GLY A 189 9.79 -11.72 11.61
CA GLY A 189 9.53 -10.31 11.42
C GLY A 189 9.01 -9.72 12.73
N LEU A 190 9.87 -8.97 13.41
CA LEU A 190 9.52 -8.33 14.68
C LEU A 190 8.57 -7.15 14.42
N PRO A 191 7.39 -7.15 15.05
CA PRO A 191 6.40 -6.11 14.82
C PRO A 191 6.78 -4.79 15.48
N ASP A 192 6.07 -3.73 15.10
CA ASP A 192 6.02 -2.51 15.90
C ASP A 192 5.17 -2.77 17.16
N MET A 193 5.73 -2.48 18.33
CA MET A 193 5.11 -2.78 19.61
C MET A 193 4.27 -1.60 20.13
N ASP A 194 4.37 -0.44 19.48
CA ASP A 194 3.44 0.68 19.71
C ASP A 194 1.99 0.32 19.30
N TYR A 195 1.80 -0.71 18.47
CA TYR A 195 0.49 -1.21 18.05
C TYR A 195 -0.10 -2.27 19.00
N ALA A 196 0.66 -2.75 19.97
CA ALA A 196 0.27 -3.88 20.81
C ALA A 196 -0.78 -3.57 21.88
N TYR A 197 -1.30 -2.33 21.91
CA TYR A 197 -2.10 -1.70 22.97
C TYR A 197 -2.58 -2.65 24.07
N MET A 198 -2.19 -2.36 25.31
CA MET A 198 -2.52 -3.18 26.48
C MET A 198 -3.16 -2.32 27.57
N TYR A 199 -3.94 -2.97 28.44
CA TYR A 199 -4.58 -2.31 29.57
C TYR A 199 -4.34 -3.10 30.86
N ALA A 200 -4.34 -2.39 32.00
CA ALA A 200 -4.36 -3.01 33.32
C ALA A 200 -5.37 -2.31 34.23
N TYR A 201 -5.92 -3.06 35.17
CA TYR A 201 -6.79 -2.55 36.22
C TYR A 201 -6.44 -3.15 37.57
N ASN A 202 -6.37 -2.32 38.60
CA ASN A 202 -6.33 -2.77 39.99
C ASN A 202 -7.08 -1.77 40.89
N ALA A 203 -7.69 -2.24 41.96
CA ALA A 203 -8.37 -1.42 42.94
C ALA A 203 -7.94 -1.81 44.35
N VAL A 204 -7.57 -0.80 45.15
CA VAL A 204 -7.18 -0.99 46.55
C VAL A 204 -7.75 0.12 47.42
N THR A 205 -8.02 -0.19 48.69
CA THR A 205 -8.26 0.86 49.69
C THR A 205 -6.93 1.16 50.39
N PRO A 206 -6.45 2.42 50.40
CA PRO A 206 -5.12 2.75 50.91
C PRO A 206 -4.87 2.25 52.33
N SER A 207 -5.87 2.36 53.22
CA SER A 207 -5.80 1.86 54.61
C SER A 207 -5.59 0.35 54.76
N GLN A 208 -5.71 -0.42 53.68
CA GLN A 208 -5.54 -1.88 53.64
C GLN A 208 -4.24 -2.31 52.94
N VAL A 209 -3.47 -1.38 52.38
CA VAL A 209 -2.21 -1.68 51.67
C VAL A 209 -1.13 -2.07 52.69
N LYS A 210 -0.47 -3.22 52.46
CA LYS A 210 0.56 -3.73 53.37
C LYS A 210 1.87 -2.97 53.20
N ASP A 211 2.71 -3.05 54.22
CA ASP A 211 4.00 -2.34 54.27
C ASP A 211 4.91 -2.84 53.13
N GLY A 212 5.47 -1.91 52.36
CA GLY A 212 6.28 -2.22 51.17
C GLY A 212 5.54 -2.88 50.00
N GLN A 213 4.20 -2.87 49.98
CA GLN A 213 3.44 -3.48 48.88
C GLN A 213 3.28 -2.51 47.71
N PHE A 214 3.79 -2.92 46.54
CA PHE A 214 3.51 -2.27 45.26
C PHE A 214 2.07 -2.56 44.81
N ILE A 215 1.45 -1.59 44.12
CA ILE A 215 0.20 -1.83 43.39
C ILE A 215 0.53 -2.60 42.11
N ASP A 216 0.18 -3.89 42.09
CA ASP A 216 0.46 -4.80 40.98
C ASP A 216 -0.50 -4.54 39.81
N LEU A 217 0.03 -4.05 38.69
CA LEU A 217 -0.72 -3.83 37.47
C LEU A 217 -0.48 -4.98 36.50
N GLN A 218 -1.54 -5.77 36.28
CA GLN A 218 -1.53 -6.90 35.36
C GLN A 218 -2.03 -6.46 33.99
N PHE A 219 -1.12 -6.40 33.02
CA PHE A 219 -1.42 -5.96 31.66
C PHE A 219 -1.97 -7.11 30.83
N HIS A 220 -3.07 -6.83 30.14
CA HIS A 220 -3.75 -7.71 29.19
C HIS A 220 -3.80 -7.06 27.81
N ASN A 221 -3.72 -7.88 26.75
CA ASN A 221 -3.88 -7.40 25.38
C ASN A 221 -5.26 -6.73 25.22
N LEU A 222 -5.27 -5.53 24.64
CA LEU A 222 -6.50 -4.85 24.23
C LEU A 222 -6.82 -5.18 22.76
N VAL A 223 -5.80 -5.20 21.90
CA VAL A 223 -5.93 -5.57 20.49
C VAL A 223 -5.97 -7.08 20.28
N THR A 224 -6.50 -7.50 19.14
CA THR A 224 -6.43 -8.91 18.72
C THR A 224 -5.20 -9.08 17.84
N VAL A 225 -4.39 -10.12 18.10
CA VAL A 225 -3.15 -10.34 17.34
C VAL A 225 -3.21 -11.68 16.62
N LEU A 226 -2.84 -11.70 15.34
CA LEU A 226 -2.61 -12.95 14.59
C LEU A 226 -1.11 -13.25 14.56
N ASP A 227 -0.71 -14.38 15.15
CA ASP A 227 0.63 -14.97 15.04
C ASP A 227 0.69 -15.87 13.81
N ILE A 228 1.07 -15.29 12.66
CA ILE A 228 1.00 -15.93 11.35
C ILE A 228 2.34 -16.59 11.04
N THR A 229 2.31 -17.91 10.85
CA THR A 229 3.46 -18.71 10.40
C THR A 229 3.23 -19.19 8.97
N VAL A 230 4.07 -18.72 8.05
CA VAL A 230 4.12 -19.12 6.64
C VAL A 230 5.15 -20.23 6.49
N GLN A 231 4.80 -21.28 5.76
CA GLN A 231 5.71 -22.36 5.44
C GLN A 231 6.32 -22.17 4.05
N GLY A 232 7.62 -22.38 3.92
CA GLY A 232 8.28 -22.46 2.62
C GLY A 232 7.65 -23.53 1.71
N PRO A 233 7.92 -23.45 0.39
CA PRO A 233 7.36 -24.38 -0.58
C PRO A 233 7.89 -25.80 -0.35
N SER A 234 7.15 -26.82 -0.79
CA SER A 234 7.61 -28.22 -0.69
C SER A 234 8.87 -28.51 -1.52
N SER A 235 9.14 -27.71 -2.55
CA SER A 235 10.35 -27.76 -3.37
C SER A 235 10.66 -26.39 -3.96
N GLY A 236 11.93 -26.13 -4.32
CA GLY A 236 12.37 -24.84 -4.85
C GLY A 236 12.42 -23.74 -3.78
N THR A 237 12.36 -22.48 -4.21
CA THR A 237 12.31 -21.32 -3.31
C THR A 237 11.14 -20.42 -3.67
N ALA A 238 10.60 -19.72 -2.68
CA ALA A 238 9.55 -18.72 -2.86
C ALA A 238 9.99 -17.41 -2.20
N THR A 239 9.98 -16.32 -2.97
CA THR A 239 10.25 -14.97 -2.45
C THR A 239 8.92 -14.32 -2.09
N ILE A 240 8.77 -13.92 -0.83
CA ILE A 240 7.53 -13.36 -0.27
C ILE A 240 7.66 -11.85 -0.25
N THR A 241 6.70 -11.14 -0.83
CA THR A 241 6.76 -9.67 -0.89
C THR A 241 5.86 -9.00 0.13
N ASN A 242 4.71 -9.61 0.44
CA ASN A 242 3.74 -9.05 1.38
C ASN A 242 2.87 -10.14 2.02
N ILE A 243 2.37 -9.88 3.22
CA ILE A 243 1.29 -10.65 3.85
C ILE A 243 0.12 -9.72 4.08
N ASN A 244 -1.06 -10.07 3.56
CA ASN A 244 -2.30 -9.34 3.78
C ASN A 244 -3.26 -10.13 4.67
N VAL A 245 -4.00 -9.42 5.52
CA VAL A 245 -5.17 -9.95 6.23
C VAL A 245 -6.38 -9.14 5.80
N ASP A 246 -7.34 -9.79 5.15
CA ASP A 246 -8.55 -9.18 4.59
C ASP A 246 -9.79 -9.64 5.36
N ALA A 247 -10.73 -8.72 5.59
CA ALA A 247 -12.13 -9.01 5.84
C ALA A 247 -12.81 -9.40 4.51
N ILE A 248 -13.53 -10.53 4.45
CA ILE A 248 -14.06 -11.08 3.18
C ILE A 248 -15.51 -11.58 3.21
N GLU A 249 -16.17 -11.65 4.37
CA GLU A 249 -17.57 -12.10 4.52
C GLU A 249 -18.26 -11.42 5.71
N GLY A 250 -19.56 -11.11 5.59
CA GLY A 250 -20.41 -10.58 6.68
C GLY A 250 -20.68 -9.06 6.61
N GLU A 251 -21.18 -8.47 7.70
CA GLU A 251 -20.96 -7.03 7.97
C GLU A 251 -19.45 -6.89 8.17
N GLU A 252 -18.71 -6.57 7.11
CA GLU A 252 -17.24 -6.65 7.06
C GLU A 252 -16.60 -5.94 8.27
N PRO A 253 -15.89 -6.67 9.16
CA PRO A 253 -15.33 -6.07 10.36
C PRO A 253 -14.23 -5.09 9.99
N ILE A 254 -14.20 -4.01 10.73
CA ILE A 254 -13.14 -3.02 10.66
C ILE A 254 -11.91 -3.61 11.36
N LEU A 255 -10.79 -3.67 10.64
CA LEU A 255 -9.54 -4.24 11.14
C LEU A 255 -8.55 -3.17 11.59
N THR A 256 -8.60 -1.98 10.98
CA THR A 256 -7.60 -0.91 11.11
C THR A 256 -8.24 0.48 11.27
N GLY A 257 -7.40 1.51 11.44
CA GLY A 257 -7.76 2.91 11.65
C GLY A 257 -7.92 3.27 13.12
N ASP A 258 -8.53 4.44 13.36
CA ASP A 258 -8.74 4.96 14.71
C ASP A 258 -9.83 4.19 15.46
N PHE A 259 -9.62 4.02 16.76
CA PHE A 259 -10.59 3.45 17.69
C PHE A 259 -10.48 4.14 19.05
N THR A 260 -11.59 4.21 19.78
CA THR A 260 -11.66 4.77 21.13
C THR A 260 -11.96 3.68 22.14
N CYS A 261 -11.24 3.66 23.26
CA CYS A 261 -11.46 2.70 24.33
C CYS A 261 -11.75 3.42 25.64
N ASN A 262 -12.87 3.09 26.28
CA ASN A 262 -13.17 3.57 27.62
C ASN A 262 -12.50 2.68 28.67
N ILE A 263 -11.30 3.07 29.10
CA ILE A 263 -10.53 2.29 30.07
C ILE A 263 -11.11 2.39 31.48
N ARG A 264 -11.87 3.44 31.81
CA ARG A 264 -12.47 3.61 33.15
C ARG A 264 -13.64 2.69 33.43
N ASN A 265 -14.22 2.10 32.39
CA ASN A 265 -15.24 1.06 32.51
C ASN A 265 -14.65 -0.33 32.80
N THR A 266 -13.33 -0.45 32.83
CA THR A 266 -12.64 -1.72 33.13
C THR A 266 -12.78 -2.06 34.60
N GLU A 267 -13.05 -3.34 34.89
CA GLU A 267 -13.00 -3.92 36.23
C GLU A 267 -12.31 -5.28 36.15
N THR A 268 -12.04 -5.93 37.28
CA THR A 268 -11.42 -7.27 37.29
C THR A 268 -12.25 -8.26 36.46
N GLY A 269 -11.69 -8.74 35.35
CA GLY A 269 -12.35 -9.68 34.43
C GLY A 269 -13.29 -9.04 33.41
N VAL A 270 -13.36 -7.70 33.35
CA VAL A 270 -14.15 -6.95 32.36
C VAL A 270 -13.19 -6.13 31.49
N ILE A 271 -13.21 -6.38 30.19
CA ILE A 271 -12.43 -5.61 29.21
C ILE A 271 -13.15 -4.26 28.97
N GLY A 272 -12.39 -3.17 28.93
CA GLY A 272 -12.93 -1.84 28.60
C GLY A 272 -13.57 -1.84 27.20
N THR A 273 -14.65 -1.07 27.01
CA THR A 273 -15.38 -1.06 25.73
C THR A 273 -14.63 -0.24 24.68
N CYS A 274 -14.38 -0.82 23.51
CA CYS A 274 -13.73 -0.15 22.39
C CYS A 274 -14.63 -0.05 21.16
N ASP A 275 -14.58 1.09 20.46
CA ASP A 275 -15.38 1.39 19.27
C ASP A 275 -14.50 2.03 18.18
N PRO A 276 -14.57 1.58 16.91
CA PRO A 276 -13.89 2.27 15.81
C PRO A 276 -14.51 3.66 15.56
N VAL A 277 -13.66 4.62 15.20
CA VAL A 277 -14.03 6.02 14.91
C VAL A 277 -13.28 6.51 13.66
N GLY A 278 -13.57 7.71 13.19
CA GLY A 278 -12.89 8.33 12.03
C GLY A 278 -13.70 8.22 10.73
N ASP A 279 -13.02 8.33 9.59
CA ASP A 279 -13.63 8.18 8.27
C ASP A 279 -13.91 6.69 7.97
N PHE A 280 -15.05 6.43 7.34
CA PHE A 280 -15.49 5.10 6.91
C PHE A 280 -15.57 4.98 5.37
N ASN A 281 -15.21 6.04 4.64
CA ASN A 281 -15.07 6.03 3.17
C ASN A 281 -13.68 5.55 2.70
N GLU A 282 -12.96 4.89 3.60
CA GLU A 282 -11.60 4.39 3.43
C GLU A 282 -11.60 2.87 3.64
N GLU A 283 -10.74 2.15 2.91
CA GLU A 283 -10.62 0.70 3.05
C GLU A 283 -9.95 0.33 4.39
N ARG A 284 -10.78 -0.07 5.37
CA ARG A 284 -10.38 -0.43 6.74
C ARG A 284 -10.53 -1.92 7.07
N GLY A 285 -10.93 -2.73 6.09
CA GLY A 285 -11.04 -4.18 6.20
C GLY A 285 -9.72 -4.91 5.95
N ARG A 286 -8.58 -4.21 5.94
CA ARG A 286 -7.29 -4.75 5.49
C ARG A 286 -6.11 -4.37 6.39
N ILE A 287 -5.20 -5.32 6.55
CA ILE A 287 -3.85 -5.15 7.08
C ILE A 287 -2.84 -5.65 6.03
N SER A 288 -1.70 -4.96 5.93
CA SER A 288 -0.56 -5.32 5.07
C SER A 288 0.74 -5.33 5.86
N ILE A 289 1.53 -6.40 5.72
CA ILE A 289 2.83 -6.58 6.37
C ILE A 289 3.90 -6.81 5.27
N PRO A 290 4.67 -5.77 4.92
CA PRO A 290 5.73 -5.86 3.92
C PRO A 290 6.84 -6.82 4.35
N CYS A 291 7.20 -7.74 3.45
CA CYS A 291 8.26 -8.73 3.67
C CYS A 291 9.61 -8.30 3.08
N TYR A 292 9.87 -7.00 3.05
CA TYR A 292 11.13 -6.40 2.61
C TYR A 292 12.02 -6.07 3.80
N ASP A 293 13.24 -6.61 3.79
CA ASP A 293 14.27 -6.28 4.77
C ASP A 293 15.06 -5.05 4.29
N LYS A 294 14.80 -3.91 4.93
CA LYS A 294 15.46 -2.63 4.63
C LYS A 294 16.99 -2.69 4.86
N LYS A 295 17.47 -3.57 5.74
CA LYS A 295 18.91 -3.70 6.04
C LYS A 295 19.65 -4.45 4.93
N THR A 296 19.08 -5.57 4.47
CA THR A 296 19.70 -6.37 3.39
C THR A 296 19.26 -5.93 2.00
N LYS A 297 18.27 -5.02 1.90
CA LYS A 297 17.62 -4.55 0.67
C LYS A 297 17.03 -5.69 -0.16
N LYS A 298 16.39 -6.65 0.51
CA LYS A 298 15.84 -7.85 -0.11
C LYS A 298 14.52 -8.26 0.48
N PHE A 299 13.66 -8.85 -0.34
CA PHE A 299 12.52 -9.60 0.15
C PHE A 299 12.96 -10.90 0.83
N ILE A 300 12.17 -11.37 1.80
CA ILE A 300 12.40 -12.66 2.44
C ILE A 300 12.14 -13.79 1.45
N GLN A 301 13.09 -14.72 1.36
CA GLN A 301 12.99 -15.91 0.53
C GLN A 301 12.99 -17.15 1.43
N LEU A 302 12.06 -18.06 1.18
CA LEU A 302 11.96 -19.34 1.88
C LEU A 302 12.28 -20.50 0.94
N GLY A 303 13.13 -21.41 1.39
CA GLY A 303 13.29 -22.75 0.84
C GLY A 303 12.43 -23.79 1.55
N PRO A 304 12.58 -25.09 1.22
CA PRO A 304 11.83 -26.15 1.86
C PRO A 304 12.20 -26.29 3.34
N ASN A 305 11.20 -26.51 4.19
CA ASN A 305 11.32 -26.60 5.66
C ASN A 305 11.78 -25.31 6.36
N GLU A 306 11.79 -24.17 5.67
CA GLU A 306 11.96 -22.85 6.29
C GLU A 306 10.60 -22.21 6.57
N LEU A 307 10.56 -21.32 7.57
CA LEU A 307 9.35 -20.64 8.01
C LEU A 307 9.56 -19.12 7.99
N LEU A 308 8.46 -18.38 7.83
CA LEU A 308 8.40 -16.96 8.14
C LEU A 308 7.32 -16.76 9.21
N ASN A 309 7.60 -15.93 10.22
CA ASN A 309 6.65 -15.61 11.27
C ASN A 309 6.49 -14.10 11.42
N VAL A 310 5.25 -13.62 11.38
CA VAL A 310 4.88 -12.20 11.54
C VAL A 310 3.66 -12.05 12.44
N LYS A 311 3.45 -10.84 12.95
CA LYS A 311 2.29 -10.49 13.78
C LYS A 311 1.43 -9.45 13.07
N ALA A 312 0.11 -9.68 13.04
CA ALA A 312 -0.86 -8.70 12.56
C ALA A 312 -1.73 -8.22 13.73
N TYR A 313 -1.73 -6.93 14.00
CA TYR A 313 -2.61 -6.30 15.00
C TYR A 313 -3.93 -5.91 14.36
N ILE A 314 -5.02 -6.24 15.04
CA ILE A 314 -6.38 -5.90 14.64
C ILE A 314 -6.96 -5.06 15.77
N ILE A 315 -7.69 -3.99 15.42
CA ILE A 315 -8.43 -3.22 16.42
C ILE A 315 -9.32 -4.13 17.28
N PRO A 316 -9.67 -3.73 18.52
CA PRO A 316 -10.54 -4.53 19.39
C PRO A 316 -11.87 -4.91 18.72
N GLN A 317 -12.30 -6.17 18.90
CA GLN A 317 -13.41 -6.78 18.14
C GLN A 317 -14.69 -6.93 18.99
N ASP A 318 -15.03 -5.90 19.78
CA ASP A 318 -16.13 -5.93 20.75
C ASP A 318 -17.53 -5.88 20.12
N LYS A 319 -17.70 -5.09 19.05
CA LYS A 319 -19.00 -4.86 18.37
C LYS A 319 -18.98 -5.14 16.86
N ASN A 320 -17.87 -4.86 16.18
CA ASN A 320 -17.66 -5.19 14.77
C ASN A 320 -16.87 -6.49 14.68
N THR A 321 -17.42 -7.57 15.23
CA THR A 321 -16.67 -8.77 15.59
C THR A 321 -16.33 -9.63 14.38
N VAL A 322 -15.06 -10.03 14.26
CA VAL A 322 -14.65 -11.15 13.39
C VAL A 322 -15.52 -12.38 13.67
N THR A 323 -16.29 -12.80 12.67
CA THR A 323 -17.09 -14.03 12.74
C THR A 323 -16.42 -15.17 11.96
N LYS A 324 -17.11 -16.31 11.83
CA LYS A 324 -16.60 -17.47 11.10
C LYS A 324 -16.35 -17.10 9.64
N ARG A 325 -15.15 -17.40 9.11
CA ARG A 325 -14.76 -17.17 7.70
C ARG A 325 -14.67 -15.71 7.28
N THR A 326 -14.72 -14.81 8.25
CA THR A 326 -14.63 -13.38 7.98
C THR A 326 -13.21 -12.94 7.62
N LEU A 327 -12.16 -13.61 8.09
CA LEU A 327 -10.77 -13.24 7.79
C LEU A 327 -10.12 -14.17 6.78
N ARG A 328 -9.34 -13.60 5.85
CA ARG A 328 -8.47 -14.32 4.92
C ARG A 328 -7.04 -13.82 5.02
N VAL A 329 -6.10 -14.75 5.14
CA VAL A 329 -4.66 -14.46 5.05
C VAL A 329 -4.19 -14.73 3.63
N THR A 330 -3.56 -13.72 3.02
CA THR A 330 -2.99 -13.78 1.67
C THR A 330 -1.48 -13.60 1.75
N VAL A 331 -0.71 -14.53 1.16
CA VAL A 331 0.74 -14.41 1.01
C VAL A 331 1.07 -14.06 -0.44
N SER A 332 1.56 -12.85 -0.67
CA SER A 332 2.00 -12.37 -1.97
C SER A 332 3.41 -12.86 -2.29
N LEU A 333 3.59 -13.35 -3.51
CA LEU A 333 4.85 -13.90 -3.99
C LEU A 333 5.42 -13.04 -5.12
N LEU A 334 6.74 -12.91 -5.15
CA LEU A 334 7.43 -12.41 -6.33
C LEU A 334 7.26 -13.45 -7.44
N ASN A 335 6.73 -13.02 -8.58
CA ASN A 335 6.60 -13.82 -9.79
C ASN A 335 5.66 -15.04 -9.68
N GLY A 336 4.60 -14.95 -8.88
CA GLY A 336 3.56 -15.97 -8.81
C GLY A 336 2.19 -15.44 -8.37
N ALA A 337 1.19 -16.30 -8.44
CA ALA A 337 -0.11 -16.05 -7.85
C ALA A 337 -0.01 -16.04 -6.31
N PRO A 338 -0.79 -15.20 -5.62
CA PRO A 338 -0.80 -15.19 -4.16
C PRO A 338 -1.46 -16.46 -3.60
N CYS A 339 -0.93 -16.96 -2.48
CA CYS A 339 -1.54 -18.06 -1.73
C CYS A 339 -2.57 -17.51 -0.73
N ARG A 340 -3.79 -18.06 -0.68
CA ARG A 340 -4.89 -17.53 0.15
C ARG A 340 -5.48 -18.60 1.06
N LYS A 341 -5.71 -18.26 2.33
CA LYS A 341 -6.37 -19.14 3.31
C LYS A 341 -7.40 -18.37 4.13
N THR A 342 -8.64 -18.81 4.07
CA THR A 342 -9.75 -18.28 4.87
C THR A 342 -9.77 -18.93 6.27
N LEU A 343 -9.73 -18.11 7.32
CA LEU A 343 -9.68 -18.53 8.72
C LEU A 343 -11.07 -18.89 9.25
N GLN A 344 -11.17 -19.86 10.15
CA GLN A 344 -12.42 -20.21 10.83
C GLN A 344 -12.53 -19.49 12.18
N GLN A 345 -13.74 -19.38 12.75
CA GLN A 345 -13.97 -18.69 14.03
C GLN A 345 -13.09 -19.25 15.18
N ALA A 346 -12.89 -20.56 15.22
CA ALA A 346 -12.03 -21.18 16.24
C ALA A 346 -10.56 -20.75 16.14
N ASP A 347 -10.16 -20.14 15.02
CA ASP A 347 -8.80 -19.64 14.79
C ASP A 347 -8.60 -18.22 15.34
N VAL A 348 -9.65 -17.49 15.74
CA VAL A 348 -9.58 -16.10 16.19
C VAL A 348 -10.46 -15.83 17.41
N THR A 349 -9.82 -15.54 18.54
CA THR A 349 -10.42 -15.07 19.79
C THR A 349 -10.04 -13.60 20.02
N PRO A 350 -11.01 -12.68 20.19
CA PRO A 350 -10.73 -11.28 20.46
C PRO A 350 -9.84 -11.05 21.69
N HIS A 351 -9.01 -10.01 21.66
CA HIS A 351 -8.10 -9.59 22.75
C HIS A 351 -7.05 -10.66 23.13
N LYS A 352 -6.78 -11.60 22.22
CA LYS A 352 -5.81 -12.67 22.40
C LYS A 352 -4.81 -12.70 21.24
N ILE A 353 -3.70 -13.40 21.47
CA ILE A 353 -2.76 -13.77 20.43
C ILE A 353 -3.23 -15.10 19.84
N ASN A 354 -3.54 -15.09 18.55
CA ASN A 354 -4.15 -16.20 17.83
C ASN A 354 -3.14 -16.84 16.90
N ARG A 355 -2.86 -18.13 17.12
CA ARG A 355 -1.93 -18.91 16.28
C ARG A 355 -2.57 -19.20 14.93
N VAL A 356 -1.90 -18.79 13.85
CA VAL A 356 -2.28 -19.13 12.47
C VAL A 356 -1.10 -19.81 11.79
N ILE A 357 -1.22 -21.11 11.48
CA ILE A 357 -0.26 -21.82 10.63
C ILE A 357 -0.85 -22.00 9.24
N LEU A 358 -0.14 -21.50 8.24
CA LEU A 358 -0.50 -21.62 6.84
C LEU A 358 0.12 -22.89 6.22
N PRO A 359 -0.49 -23.47 5.18
CA PRO A 359 0.09 -24.59 4.43
C PRO A 359 1.42 -24.21 3.73
N PRO A 360 2.20 -25.20 3.25
CA PRO A 360 3.35 -24.94 2.37
C PRO A 360 2.97 -24.11 1.15
N LEU A 361 3.79 -23.11 0.82
CA LEU A 361 3.54 -22.23 -0.33
C LEU A 361 3.44 -23.01 -1.64
N THR A 362 2.49 -22.59 -2.48
CA THR A 362 2.38 -23.04 -3.88
C THR A 362 3.01 -21.97 -4.78
N ILE A 363 3.93 -22.38 -5.66
CA ILE A 363 4.65 -21.48 -6.57
C ILE A 363 4.02 -21.50 -7.96
N GLY A 364 3.98 -20.33 -8.62
CA GLY A 364 3.51 -20.16 -9.99
C GLY A 364 2.09 -19.59 -10.08
N GLY A 365 1.49 -19.64 -11.27
CA GLY A 365 0.17 -19.08 -11.55
C GLY A 365 0.15 -17.58 -11.86
N THR A 366 -1.00 -17.10 -12.34
CA THR A 366 -1.21 -15.70 -12.76
C THR A 366 -1.70 -14.85 -11.58
N ASN A 367 -1.14 -13.64 -11.45
CA ASN A 367 -1.57 -12.69 -10.42
C ASN A 367 -2.71 -11.78 -10.94
N TYR A 368 -3.95 -12.12 -10.56
CA TYR A 368 -5.15 -11.30 -10.77
C TYR A 368 -5.36 -10.37 -9.56
N TRP A 369 -4.53 -9.33 -9.49
CA TRP A 369 -4.39 -8.51 -8.29
C TRP A 369 -5.57 -7.55 -8.07
N MET A 370 -6.16 -7.00 -9.14
CA MET A 370 -7.33 -6.11 -9.04
C MET A 370 -8.56 -6.86 -8.49
N SER A 371 -8.68 -8.16 -8.78
CA SER A 371 -9.70 -9.07 -8.23
C SER A 371 -9.53 -9.40 -6.74
N SER A 372 -8.54 -8.80 -6.08
CA SER A 372 -8.37 -8.81 -4.63
C SER A 372 -8.74 -7.48 -3.97
N LEU A 373 -9.15 -6.49 -4.77
CA LEU A 373 -9.53 -5.15 -4.30
C LEU A 373 -11.06 -5.03 -4.25
N ASP A 374 -11.54 -4.16 -3.36
CA ASP A 374 -12.93 -3.72 -3.32
C ASP A 374 -13.29 -3.02 -4.66
N PRO A 375 -14.35 -3.45 -5.37
CA PRO A 375 -14.75 -2.84 -6.63
C PRO A 375 -15.20 -1.37 -6.50
N ASP A 376 -15.52 -0.87 -5.31
CA ASP A 376 -15.90 0.54 -5.09
C ASP A 376 -14.70 1.50 -5.00
N ILE A 377 -13.47 1.00 -5.08
CA ILE A 377 -12.25 1.83 -5.13
C ILE A 377 -12.21 2.66 -6.41
N TYR A 378 -11.87 3.95 -6.29
CA TYR A 378 -11.70 4.84 -7.44
C TYR A 378 -10.48 4.46 -8.28
N VAL A 379 -10.62 4.43 -9.60
CA VAL A 379 -9.54 3.97 -10.51
C VAL A 379 -8.31 4.87 -10.50
N SER A 380 -8.47 6.16 -10.16
CA SER A 380 -7.38 7.13 -10.02
C SER A 380 -6.51 6.90 -8.79
N GLU A 381 -7.00 6.16 -7.79
CA GLU A 381 -6.28 5.83 -6.55
C GLU A 381 -5.37 4.59 -6.72
N LEU A 382 -5.43 3.90 -7.85
CA LEU A 382 -4.67 2.67 -8.09
C LEU A 382 -3.23 2.96 -8.54
N SER A 383 -2.33 2.08 -8.10
CA SER A 383 -0.96 1.95 -8.60
C SER A 383 -0.92 0.83 -9.65
N ILE A 384 -0.90 1.21 -10.94
CA ILE A 384 -1.03 0.29 -12.06
C ILE A 384 0.33 0.10 -12.76
N PRO A 385 0.90 -1.11 -12.77
CA PRO A 385 2.08 -1.41 -13.57
C PRO A 385 1.78 -1.30 -15.07
N GLY A 386 2.62 -0.55 -15.78
CA GLY A 386 2.49 -0.28 -17.20
C GLY A 386 3.75 -0.60 -17.99
N SER A 387 3.59 -0.99 -19.26
CA SER A 387 4.70 -1.24 -20.18
C SER A 387 4.89 -0.08 -21.17
N LYS A 388 6.10 0.48 -21.21
CA LYS A 388 6.45 1.53 -22.16
C LYS A 388 6.61 0.94 -23.56
N PHE A 389 5.89 1.49 -24.55
CA PHE A 389 5.91 1.05 -25.94
C PHE A 389 5.77 -0.47 -26.07
N SER A 390 4.60 -0.97 -25.65
CA SER A 390 4.33 -2.36 -25.28
C SER A 390 4.64 -3.40 -26.36
N VAL A 391 4.71 -2.99 -27.63
CA VAL A 391 4.98 -3.85 -28.77
C VAL A 391 6.39 -3.72 -29.36
N LEU A 392 7.25 -2.85 -28.82
CA LEU A 392 8.63 -2.68 -29.32
C LEU A 392 9.52 -3.81 -28.79
N THR A 393 9.33 -4.98 -29.40
CA THR A 393 10.09 -6.21 -29.17
C THR A 393 10.96 -6.53 -30.39
N SER A 394 12.01 -7.33 -30.19
CA SER A 394 12.81 -7.87 -31.31
C SER A 394 11.96 -8.66 -32.30
N ASP A 395 11.00 -9.45 -31.81
CA ASP A 395 10.11 -10.28 -32.63
C ASP A 395 9.21 -9.44 -33.54
N ASN A 396 8.86 -8.23 -33.11
CA ASN A 396 8.12 -7.25 -33.90
C ASN A 396 9.03 -6.37 -34.77
N GLY A 397 10.34 -6.67 -34.85
CA GLY A 397 11.29 -5.96 -35.70
C GLY A 397 11.74 -4.59 -35.17
N ALA A 398 11.59 -4.34 -33.86
CA ALA A 398 12.02 -3.09 -33.25
C ALA A 398 13.55 -2.96 -33.30
N SER A 399 14.04 -1.78 -33.72
CA SER A 399 15.47 -1.47 -33.62
C SER A 399 15.85 -1.03 -32.21
N ARG A 400 14.89 -0.43 -31.49
CA ARG A 400 14.95 -0.07 -30.08
C ARG A 400 13.99 -0.97 -29.31
N VAL A 401 14.54 -1.98 -28.66
CA VAL A 401 13.76 -2.98 -27.91
C VAL A 401 13.45 -2.45 -26.52
N TYR A 402 12.21 -2.06 -26.29
CA TYR A 402 11.71 -1.58 -24.98
C TYR A 402 11.08 -2.70 -24.14
N GLN A 403 10.62 -3.77 -24.80
CA GLN A 403 9.99 -4.92 -24.17
C GLN A 403 10.57 -6.21 -24.78
N ASN A 404 10.76 -7.25 -23.96
CA ASN A 404 11.10 -8.58 -24.49
C ASN A 404 9.86 -9.47 -24.58
N ALA A 405 8.94 -9.32 -23.62
CA ALA A 405 7.69 -10.07 -23.57
C ALA A 405 6.62 -9.53 -24.53
N SER A 406 5.74 -10.41 -25.02
CA SER A 406 4.51 -10.03 -25.72
C SER A 406 3.49 -9.40 -24.75
N ILE A 407 2.47 -8.70 -25.27
CA ILE A 407 1.38 -8.14 -24.44
C ILE A 407 0.73 -9.21 -23.57
N ALA A 408 0.50 -10.43 -24.11
CA ALA A 408 -0.05 -11.55 -23.35
C ALA A 408 0.79 -11.89 -22.10
N GLN A 409 2.11 -11.93 -22.27
CA GLN A 409 3.03 -12.26 -21.17
C GLN A 409 3.14 -11.09 -20.19
N GLN A 410 3.21 -9.84 -20.67
CA GLN A 410 3.17 -8.65 -19.81
C GLN A 410 1.89 -8.64 -18.95
N PHE A 411 0.72 -8.94 -19.55
CA PHE A 411 -0.54 -9.04 -18.82
C PHE A 411 -0.52 -10.15 -17.77
N THR A 412 -0.02 -11.34 -18.13
CA THR A 412 0.13 -12.48 -17.20
C THR A 412 1.04 -12.13 -16.02
N ASP A 413 2.07 -11.32 -16.26
CA ASP A 413 3.04 -10.89 -15.27
C ASP A 413 2.53 -9.75 -14.35
N GLY A 414 1.34 -9.21 -14.64
CA GLY A 414 0.63 -8.25 -13.78
C GLY A 414 0.49 -6.84 -14.36
N VAL A 415 1.01 -6.60 -15.56
CA VAL A 415 0.82 -5.33 -16.29
C VAL A 415 -0.65 -5.18 -16.67
N ARG A 416 -1.20 -3.98 -16.46
CA ARG A 416 -2.57 -3.63 -16.89
C ARG A 416 -2.62 -2.34 -17.70
N ALA A 417 -1.50 -1.63 -17.85
CA ALA A 417 -1.40 -0.44 -18.68
C ALA A 417 -0.42 -0.62 -19.85
N PHE A 418 -0.83 -0.21 -21.05
CA PHE A 418 -0.06 -0.41 -22.28
C PHE A 418 0.06 0.89 -23.07
N ILE A 419 1.26 1.26 -23.52
CA ILE A 419 1.45 2.33 -24.51
C ILE A 419 1.60 1.70 -25.89
N LEU A 420 0.66 1.97 -26.78
CA LEU A 420 0.73 1.58 -28.18
C LEU A 420 1.13 2.77 -29.03
N GLN A 421 2.28 2.64 -29.70
CA GLN A 421 2.67 3.54 -30.76
C GLN A 421 1.80 3.28 -31.98
N THR A 422 1.16 4.32 -32.51
CA THR A 422 0.20 4.19 -33.59
C THR A 422 0.51 5.14 -34.74
N ALA A 423 0.11 4.72 -35.93
CA ALA A 423 0.26 5.50 -37.15
C ALA A 423 -0.90 5.24 -38.11
N THR A 424 -1.21 6.26 -38.89
CA THR A 424 -2.09 6.13 -40.05
C THR A 424 -1.28 5.95 -41.31
N LYS A 425 -1.78 5.14 -42.24
CA LYS A 425 -1.25 5.05 -43.60
C LYS A 425 -2.30 5.56 -44.58
N GLY A 426 -1.85 6.13 -45.69
CA GLY A 426 -2.72 6.47 -46.80
C GLY A 426 -1.93 6.97 -47.99
N GLU A 427 -2.60 7.03 -49.13
CA GLU A 427 -1.98 7.35 -50.41
C GLU A 427 -2.78 8.42 -51.15
N ASN A 428 -2.06 9.41 -51.68
CA ASN A 428 -2.60 10.41 -52.61
C ASN A 428 -2.42 9.91 -54.05
N SER A 429 -3.48 9.95 -54.85
CA SER A 429 -3.45 9.41 -56.21
C SER A 429 -2.49 10.15 -57.15
N HIS A 430 -2.37 11.48 -57.03
CA HIS A 430 -1.37 12.30 -57.73
C HIS A 430 -1.41 13.76 -57.29
N THR A 431 -0.33 14.49 -57.61
CA THR A 431 -0.31 15.95 -57.72
C THR A 431 -0.11 16.34 -59.19
N ASP A 432 -0.55 17.54 -59.58
CA ASP A 432 -0.28 18.05 -60.92
C ASP A 432 1.16 18.60 -61.07
N ILE A 433 1.50 19.09 -62.27
CA ILE A 433 2.86 19.60 -62.58
C ILE A 433 3.29 20.80 -61.74
N LEU A 434 2.33 21.51 -61.12
CA LEU A 434 2.59 22.64 -60.23
C LEU A 434 2.60 22.23 -58.75
N GLY A 435 2.40 20.93 -58.46
CA GLY A 435 2.33 20.38 -57.11
C GLY A 435 0.95 20.52 -56.45
N ASN A 436 -0.08 20.96 -57.18
CA ASN A 436 -1.42 21.13 -56.61
C ASN A 436 -2.20 19.79 -56.64
N PRO A 437 -3.04 19.50 -55.62
CA PRO A 437 -3.82 18.28 -55.53
C PRO A 437 -5.11 18.33 -56.40
N ASN A 438 -4.98 18.78 -57.65
CA ASN A 438 -6.11 18.88 -58.59
C ASN A 438 -6.65 17.49 -58.91
N GLY A 439 -7.89 17.17 -58.53
CA GLY A 439 -8.48 15.85 -58.71
C GLY A 439 -7.79 14.72 -57.90
N ASN A 440 -7.03 15.06 -56.85
CA ASN A 440 -6.43 14.08 -55.96
C ASN A 440 -7.51 13.25 -55.23
N ASN A 441 -7.29 11.94 -55.15
CA ASN A 441 -8.09 11.04 -54.32
C ASN A 441 -7.20 10.48 -53.20
N TRP A 442 -7.66 10.68 -51.97
CA TRP A 442 -7.02 10.10 -50.79
C TRP A 442 -7.58 8.70 -50.53
N THR A 443 -6.70 7.71 -50.44
CA THR A 443 -7.06 6.32 -50.11
C THR A 443 -6.52 5.97 -48.73
N PRO A 444 -7.39 5.78 -47.71
CA PRO A 444 -6.96 5.33 -46.40
C PRO A 444 -6.32 3.93 -46.45
N GLY A 445 -5.15 3.79 -45.84
CA GLY A 445 -4.37 2.55 -45.74
C GLY A 445 -4.47 1.87 -44.36
N GLY A 446 -5.40 2.30 -43.52
CA GLY A 446 -5.67 1.72 -42.19
C GLY A 446 -4.99 2.43 -41.02
N PHE A 447 -5.36 1.99 -39.81
CA PHE A 447 -4.85 2.49 -38.54
C PHE A 447 -4.07 1.40 -37.81
N TRP A 448 -2.78 1.64 -37.62
CA TRP A 448 -1.82 0.59 -37.27
C TRP A 448 -1.19 0.86 -35.91
N VAL A 449 -1.00 -0.21 -35.15
CA VAL A 449 0.02 -0.27 -34.11
C VAL A 449 1.36 -0.54 -34.80
N VAL A 450 2.36 0.26 -34.48
CA VAL A 450 3.63 0.28 -35.22
C VAL A 450 4.83 0.13 -34.30
N SER A 451 5.93 -0.34 -34.87
CA SER A 451 7.24 -0.30 -34.25
C SER A 451 8.00 0.91 -34.80
N GLU A 452 8.06 2.00 -34.04
CA GLU A 452 8.84 3.22 -34.34
C GLU A 452 8.29 4.13 -35.46
N ASN A 453 7.69 3.60 -36.54
CA ASN A 453 7.08 4.42 -37.61
C ASN A 453 6.07 3.65 -38.48
N LYS A 454 5.31 4.38 -39.31
CA LYS A 454 4.26 3.87 -40.22
C LYS A 454 4.70 2.81 -41.23
N ASP A 455 6.00 2.72 -41.54
CA ASP A 455 6.54 1.75 -42.49
C ASP A 455 6.91 0.42 -41.82
N LYS A 456 6.76 0.34 -40.50
CA LYS A 456 6.94 -0.86 -39.67
C LYS A 456 5.65 -1.22 -38.93
N PRO A 457 4.56 -1.55 -39.64
CA PRO A 457 3.32 -2.00 -39.02
C PRO A 457 3.56 -3.33 -38.30
N VAL A 458 3.04 -3.43 -37.08
CA VAL A 458 3.04 -4.68 -36.28
C VAL A 458 1.68 -5.37 -36.44
N MET A 459 0.59 -4.64 -36.21
CA MET A 459 -0.79 -5.11 -36.34
C MET A 459 -1.77 -3.94 -36.48
N GLU A 460 -2.99 -4.21 -36.92
CA GLU A 460 -4.08 -3.22 -36.88
C GLU A 460 -4.45 -2.88 -35.42
N LEU A 461 -4.91 -1.65 -35.16
CA LEU A 461 -5.35 -1.25 -33.82
C LEU A 461 -6.45 -2.16 -33.28
N LYS A 462 -7.43 -2.52 -34.12
CA LYS A 462 -8.50 -3.46 -33.74
C LYS A 462 -7.94 -4.76 -33.20
N THR A 463 -6.95 -5.35 -33.85
CA THR A 463 -6.33 -6.61 -33.41
C THR A 463 -5.70 -6.47 -32.03
N ALA A 464 -4.93 -5.41 -31.78
CA ALA A 464 -4.31 -5.18 -30.47
C ALA A 464 -5.37 -5.04 -29.35
N ILE A 465 -6.45 -4.30 -29.62
CA ILE A 465 -7.55 -4.14 -28.66
C ILE A 465 -8.28 -5.46 -28.42
N SER A 466 -8.59 -6.23 -29.47
CA SER A 466 -9.24 -7.54 -29.35
C SER A 466 -8.38 -8.55 -28.58
N GLU A 467 -7.05 -8.51 -28.73
CA GLU A 467 -6.13 -9.34 -27.95
C GLU A 467 -6.20 -9.01 -26.46
N ILE A 468 -6.09 -7.74 -26.08
CA ILE A 468 -6.22 -7.30 -24.68
C ILE A 468 -7.61 -7.68 -24.12
N ALA A 469 -8.67 -7.51 -24.91
CA ALA A 469 -10.03 -7.88 -24.53
C ALA A 469 -10.15 -9.38 -24.25
N SER A 470 -9.45 -10.23 -25.01
CA SER A 470 -9.44 -11.67 -24.79
C SER A 470 -8.80 -12.09 -23.45
N TYR A 471 -7.82 -11.32 -22.96
CA TYR A 471 -7.19 -11.60 -21.66
C TYR A 471 -8.11 -11.22 -20.50
N LEU A 472 -8.86 -10.12 -20.64
CA LEU A 472 -9.91 -9.74 -19.68
C LEU A 472 -11.06 -10.76 -19.68
N ASP A 473 -11.46 -11.24 -20.85
CA ASP A 473 -12.45 -12.32 -20.98
C ASP A 473 -12.00 -13.62 -20.30
N ALA A 474 -10.73 -13.99 -20.46
CA ALA A 474 -10.15 -15.14 -19.78
C ALA A 474 -10.12 -14.96 -18.24
N SER A 475 -9.88 -13.73 -17.77
CA SER A 475 -9.90 -13.39 -16.34
C SER A 475 -11.31 -13.55 -15.75
N GLU A 476 -12.32 -12.98 -16.40
CA GLU A 476 -13.73 -13.11 -16.01
C GLU A 476 -14.18 -14.57 -15.97
N LYS A 477 -13.84 -15.37 -17.00
CA LYS A 477 -14.13 -16.82 -17.04
C LYS A 477 -13.45 -17.61 -15.92
N ALA A 478 -12.35 -17.09 -15.36
CA ALA A 478 -11.67 -17.65 -14.19
C ALA A 478 -12.23 -17.13 -12.85
N GLY A 479 -13.34 -16.38 -12.86
CA GLY A 479 -13.93 -15.76 -11.67
C GLY A 479 -13.09 -14.60 -11.12
N LYS A 480 -12.33 -13.92 -11.99
CA LYS A 480 -11.47 -12.77 -11.68
C LYS A 480 -12.04 -11.54 -12.37
N GLU A 481 -13.15 -11.06 -11.83
CA GLU A 481 -14.04 -10.13 -12.52
C GLU A 481 -13.55 -8.68 -12.52
N ASN A 482 -12.74 -8.27 -11.53
CA ASN A 482 -12.37 -6.86 -11.34
C ASN A 482 -11.21 -6.40 -12.22
N GLU A 483 -10.62 -7.27 -13.03
CA GLU A 483 -9.50 -6.88 -13.90
C GLU A 483 -9.98 -5.93 -15.01
N PHE A 484 -9.27 -4.84 -15.25
CA PHE A 484 -9.46 -3.96 -16.41
C PHE A 484 -8.11 -3.60 -17.02
N ALA A 485 -8.10 -3.04 -18.22
CA ALA A 485 -6.89 -2.58 -18.89
C ALA A 485 -6.95 -1.09 -19.23
N PHE A 486 -5.81 -0.45 -19.21
CA PHE A 486 -5.62 0.93 -19.67
C PHE A 486 -4.72 0.92 -20.90
N VAL A 487 -5.14 1.57 -21.99
CA VAL A 487 -4.35 1.66 -23.22
C VAL A 487 -4.19 3.12 -23.61
N MET A 488 -2.93 3.55 -23.62
CA MET A 488 -2.53 4.85 -24.13
C MET A 488 -2.12 4.73 -25.60
N LEU A 489 -2.84 5.44 -26.47
CA LEU A 489 -2.63 5.49 -27.90
C LEU A 489 -1.82 6.74 -28.24
N THR A 490 -0.62 6.53 -28.79
CA THR A 490 0.34 7.61 -29.04
C THR A 490 0.55 7.79 -30.54
N TYR A 491 0.36 9.02 -31.03
CA TYR A 491 0.73 9.39 -32.39
C TYR A 491 2.24 9.24 -32.59
N THR A 492 2.63 8.51 -33.63
CA THR A 492 4.04 8.30 -33.98
C THR A 492 4.39 8.99 -35.29
N THR A 493 3.68 8.65 -36.37
CA THR A 493 3.88 9.20 -37.72
C THR A 493 2.59 9.04 -38.53
N GLY A 494 2.48 9.73 -39.66
CA GLY A 494 1.40 9.50 -40.63
C GLY A 494 1.71 10.07 -42.01
N ASP A 495 0.80 9.86 -42.95
CA ASP A 495 0.82 10.45 -44.29
C ASP A 495 -0.06 11.71 -44.37
N TYR A 496 0.31 12.64 -45.25
CA TYR A 496 -0.47 13.86 -45.51
C TYR A 496 -1.66 13.51 -46.41
N ASP A 497 -2.89 13.86 -46.02
CA ASP A 497 -3.98 14.00 -46.97
C ASP A 497 -3.84 15.37 -47.65
N LEU A 498 -3.49 15.39 -48.93
CA LEU A 498 -3.31 16.65 -49.66
C LEU A 498 -4.63 17.36 -49.97
N GLY A 499 -5.77 16.79 -49.61
CA GLY A 499 -7.09 17.31 -49.98
C GLY A 499 -7.37 17.08 -51.47
N THR A 500 -8.35 17.79 -52.01
CA THR A 500 -8.60 17.81 -53.45
C THR A 500 -9.13 19.18 -53.84
N GLY A 501 -8.91 19.59 -55.08
CA GLY A 501 -9.37 20.89 -55.55
C GLY A 501 -9.39 21.01 -57.06
N HIS A 502 -9.69 22.22 -57.52
CA HIS A 502 -9.74 22.57 -58.94
C HIS A 502 -9.26 24.00 -59.20
N TYR A 503 -8.98 24.32 -60.46
CA TYR A 503 -8.54 25.66 -60.87
C TYR A 503 -9.73 26.58 -61.18
N GLY A 504 -9.83 27.69 -60.45
CA GLY A 504 -10.68 28.85 -60.72
C GLY A 504 -9.84 30.11 -60.98
N LEU A 505 -10.13 31.23 -60.30
CA LEU A 505 -9.27 32.43 -60.26
C LEU A 505 -8.07 32.24 -59.29
N GLY A 506 -7.47 31.05 -59.30
CA GLY A 506 -6.57 30.51 -58.28
C GLY A 506 -6.89 29.03 -58.03
N PHE A 507 -6.02 28.31 -57.30
CA PHE A 507 -6.35 26.96 -56.85
C PHE A 507 -7.36 27.05 -55.71
N VAL A 508 -8.46 26.29 -55.80
CA VAL A 508 -9.54 26.26 -54.80
C VAL A 508 -9.66 24.83 -54.29
N TYR A 509 -9.67 24.65 -52.96
CA TYR A 509 -9.88 23.34 -52.33
C TYR A 509 -11.38 23.00 -52.31
N ASP A 510 -11.71 21.82 -52.83
CA ASP A 510 -13.03 21.19 -52.68
C ASP A 510 -13.11 20.35 -51.39
N ARG A 511 -11.96 19.76 -51.01
CA ARG A 511 -11.71 19.15 -49.70
C ARG A 511 -10.39 19.69 -49.17
N ASP A 512 -10.41 20.22 -47.96
CA ASP A 512 -9.21 20.73 -47.32
C ASP A 512 -8.15 19.63 -47.08
N PRO A 513 -6.86 19.96 -47.15
CA PRO A 513 -5.80 19.05 -46.74
C PRO A 513 -5.84 18.81 -45.24
N ALA A 514 -5.39 17.65 -44.81
CA ALA A 514 -5.13 17.33 -43.40
C ALA A 514 -3.68 16.91 -43.25
N ASP A 515 -2.97 17.56 -42.33
CA ASP A 515 -1.64 17.11 -41.95
C ASP A 515 -1.70 15.75 -41.20
N PRO A 516 -0.57 15.05 -41.06
CA PRO A 516 -0.52 13.74 -40.44
C PRO A 516 -1.07 13.67 -39.01
N GLU A 517 -0.91 14.73 -38.21
CA GLU A 517 -1.41 14.75 -36.82
C GLU A 517 -2.95 14.90 -36.80
N GLN A 518 -3.47 15.82 -37.62
CA GLN A 518 -4.91 16.02 -37.80
C GLN A 518 -5.59 14.76 -38.35
N TYR A 519 -4.99 14.17 -39.38
CA TYR A 519 -5.51 12.96 -39.99
C TYR A 519 -5.50 11.79 -39.00
N TRP A 520 -4.42 11.66 -38.21
CA TRP A 520 -4.33 10.62 -37.19
C TRP A 520 -5.42 10.75 -36.13
N ILE A 521 -5.63 11.93 -35.54
CA ILE A 521 -6.60 12.07 -34.44
C ILE A 521 -8.05 11.89 -34.92
N ASN A 522 -8.34 12.32 -36.15
CA ASN A 522 -9.64 12.09 -36.80
C ASN A 522 -9.86 10.60 -37.11
N SER A 523 -8.85 9.93 -37.66
CA SER A 523 -8.92 8.50 -37.95
C SER A 523 -9.00 7.68 -36.66
N LEU A 524 -8.33 8.10 -35.59
CA LEU A 524 -8.39 7.46 -34.29
C LEU A 524 -9.83 7.47 -33.74
N ARG A 525 -10.52 8.61 -33.81
CA ARG A 525 -11.92 8.75 -33.41
C ARG A 525 -12.81 7.73 -34.14
N ASP A 526 -12.68 7.67 -35.46
CA ASP A 526 -13.54 6.84 -36.30
C ASP A 526 -13.23 5.34 -36.12
N GLU A 527 -11.95 4.99 -36.04
CA GLU A 527 -11.49 3.62 -35.78
C GLU A 527 -11.95 3.13 -34.39
N VAL A 528 -11.77 3.92 -33.34
CA VAL A 528 -12.19 3.54 -31.99
C VAL A 528 -13.72 3.39 -31.89
N ASN A 529 -14.50 4.26 -32.54
CA ASN A 529 -15.96 4.09 -32.60
C ASN A 529 -16.36 2.80 -33.33
N SER A 530 -15.65 2.44 -34.40
CA SER A 530 -15.84 1.17 -35.12
C SER A 530 -15.54 -0.03 -34.22
N ILE A 531 -14.41 -0.01 -33.49
CA ILE A 531 -14.01 -1.09 -32.58
C ILE A 531 -14.99 -1.20 -31.40
N ALA A 532 -15.40 -0.08 -30.82
CA ALA A 532 -16.32 -0.02 -29.67
C ALA A 532 -17.75 -0.46 -30.02
N GLY A 533 -18.13 -0.43 -31.30
CA GLY A 533 -19.40 -0.96 -31.78
C GLY A 533 -19.55 -2.47 -31.60
N ASP A 534 -18.47 -3.19 -31.35
CA ASP A 534 -18.46 -4.61 -31.02
C ASP A 534 -18.11 -4.82 -29.54
N ALA A 535 -19.10 -5.27 -28.76
CA ALA A 535 -18.98 -5.49 -27.32
C ALA A 535 -17.88 -6.50 -26.94
N ALA A 536 -17.48 -7.40 -27.84
CA ALA A 536 -16.40 -8.35 -27.62
C ALA A 536 -15.03 -7.66 -27.46
N ASN A 537 -14.87 -6.45 -28.01
CA ASN A 537 -13.65 -5.65 -27.86
C ASN A 537 -13.57 -4.94 -26.50
N ARG A 538 -14.63 -5.01 -25.68
CA ARG A 538 -14.63 -4.59 -24.27
C ARG A 538 -14.18 -3.14 -24.01
N ILE A 539 -14.24 -2.24 -24.99
CA ILE A 539 -13.96 -0.81 -24.75
C ILE A 539 -15.01 -0.25 -23.78
N TYR A 540 -14.55 0.44 -22.74
CA TYR A 540 -15.43 1.17 -21.83
C TYR A 540 -15.97 2.42 -22.54
N THR A 541 -17.30 2.57 -22.60
CA THR A 541 -17.97 3.64 -23.35
C THR A 541 -18.66 4.69 -22.48
N GLY A 542 -18.73 4.46 -21.17
CA GLY A 542 -19.19 5.48 -20.22
C GLY A 542 -18.13 6.58 -20.05
N GLU A 543 -18.54 7.74 -19.54
CA GLU A 543 -17.58 8.78 -19.20
C GLU A 543 -16.70 8.35 -18.02
N ILE A 544 -15.38 8.58 -18.13
CA ILE A 544 -14.46 8.43 -17.01
C ILE A 544 -14.40 9.76 -16.26
N THR A 545 -14.74 9.73 -14.98
CA THR A 545 -14.87 10.87 -14.09
C THR A 545 -14.02 10.67 -12.84
N PRO A 546 -13.83 11.70 -11.99
CA PRO A 546 -13.20 11.52 -10.68
C PRO A 546 -13.89 10.45 -9.81
N GLU A 547 -15.20 10.23 -10.01
CA GLU A 547 -15.99 9.26 -9.26
C GLU A 547 -16.01 7.85 -9.85
N THR A 548 -15.29 7.59 -10.95
CA THR A 548 -15.26 6.27 -11.59
C THR A 548 -14.53 5.25 -10.74
N THR A 549 -15.18 4.10 -10.49
CA THR A 549 -14.65 3.00 -9.67
C THR A 549 -14.21 1.80 -10.51
N ILE A 550 -13.58 0.83 -9.86
CA ILE A 550 -13.27 -0.47 -10.48
C ILE A 550 -14.55 -1.14 -10.98
N ASP A 551 -15.66 -1.08 -10.23
CA ASP A 551 -16.94 -1.69 -10.60
C ASP A 551 -17.45 -1.19 -11.95
N ASP A 552 -17.29 0.11 -12.22
CA ASP A 552 -17.70 0.73 -13.47
C ASP A 552 -16.94 0.16 -14.68
N VAL A 553 -15.64 -0.11 -14.51
CA VAL A 553 -14.71 -0.44 -15.61
C VAL A 553 -14.28 -1.90 -15.66
N LYS A 554 -14.74 -2.74 -14.72
CA LYS A 554 -14.30 -4.13 -14.61
C LYS A 554 -14.57 -4.92 -15.90
N GLY A 555 -13.60 -5.71 -16.32
CA GLY A 555 -13.62 -6.46 -17.57
C GLY A 555 -13.57 -5.60 -18.83
N LYS A 556 -13.25 -4.29 -18.73
CA LYS A 556 -13.20 -3.35 -19.86
C LYS A 556 -11.81 -2.75 -20.11
N ILE A 557 -11.68 -2.07 -21.25
CA ILE A 557 -10.49 -1.36 -21.70
C ILE A 557 -10.79 0.14 -21.69
N ILE A 558 -10.00 0.89 -20.94
CA ILE A 558 -10.00 2.35 -20.90
C ILE A 558 -9.00 2.86 -21.93
N LEU A 559 -9.43 3.77 -22.81
CA LEU A 559 -8.58 4.36 -23.83
C LEU A 559 -8.22 5.81 -23.51
N LYS A 560 -6.96 6.17 -23.79
CA LYS A 560 -6.43 7.51 -23.58
C LYS A 560 -5.50 7.90 -24.73
N ALA A 561 -5.55 9.15 -25.17
CA ALA A 561 -4.67 9.68 -26.22
C ALA A 561 -4.17 11.09 -25.86
N ASN A 562 -2.94 11.40 -26.24
CA ASN A 562 -2.41 12.75 -26.17
C ASN A 562 -2.60 13.47 -27.52
N TYR A 563 -2.76 14.79 -27.46
CA TYR A 563 -2.58 15.66 -28.63
C TYR A 563 -1.43 16.63 -28.39
N ASN A 564 -0.78 17.05 -29.48
CA ASN A 564 0.50 17.77 -29.44
C ASN A 564 0.40 19.25 -29.81
N SER A 565 -0.71 19.67 -30.42
CA SER A 565 -0.89 21.04 -30.88
C SER A 565 -2.37 21.40 -30.98
N GLN A 566 -2.69 22.70 -30.94
CA GLN A 566 -4.04 23.17 -31.23
C GLN A 566 -4.45 22.85 -32.68
N ASN A 567 -3.48 22.84 -33.59
CA ASN A 567 -3.70 22.51 -34.99
C ASN A 567 -4.15 21.05 -35.17
N MET A 568 -3.53 20.10 -34.46
CA MET A 568 -3.90 18.67 -34.49
C MET A 568 -5.39 18.44 -34.21
N ILE A 569 -5.96 19.19 -33.26
CA ILE A 569 -7.36 19.01 -32.83
C ILE A 569 -8.36 19.90 -33.60
N SER A 570 -7.88 20.80 -34.46
CA SER A 570 -8.70 21.85 -35.09
C SER A 570 -9.84 21.31 -35.96
N ASN A 571 -9.64 20.13 -36.56
CA ASN A 571 -10.58 19.48 -37.48
C ASN A 571 -11.31 18.28 -36.84
N TYR A 572 -11.29 18.11 -35.52
CA TYR A 572 -11.90 16.96 -34.83
C TYR A 572 -13.44 16.92 -34.95
N GLY A 573 -14.09 18.05 -35.27
CA GLY A 573 -15.54 18.11 -35.47
C GLY A 573 -16.35 17.92 -34.17
N SER A 574 -17.59 17.44 -34.29
CA SER A 574 -18.54 17.28 -33.18
C SER A 574 -18.75 15.84 -32.73
N ALA A 575 -18.25 14.85 -33.48
CA ALA A 575 -18.35 13.45 -33.11
C ALA A 575 -17.46 13.15 -31.91
N THR A 576 -17.93 12.27 -31.03
CA THR A 576 -17.18 11.81 -29.85
C THR A 576 -16.65 10.39 -30.07
N ALA A 577 -15.60 10.00 -29.36
CA ALA A 577 -15.14 8.61 -29.25
C ALA A 577 -14.82 8.29 -27.78
N PRO A 578 -14.98 7.03 -27.31
CA PRO A 578 -14.71 6.64 -25.93
C PRO A 578 -13.22 6.65 -25.60
N ILE A 579 -12.65 7.86 -25.50
CA ILE A 579 -11.23 8.15 -25.33
C ILE A 579 -11.10 9.36 -24.41
N MET A 580 -10.16 9.30 -23.47
CA MET A 580 -9.70 10.44 -22.70
C MET A 580 -8.60 11.19 -23.44
N PHE A 581 -8.69 12.51 -23.56
CA PHE A 581 -7.73 13.35 -24.27
C PHE A 581 -7.03 14.35 -23.35
N THR A 582 -5.72 14.52 -23.54
CA THR A 582 -4.92 15.50 -22.82
C THR A 582 -3.89 16.16 -23.73
N TYR A 583 -3.61 17.45 -23.51
CA TYR A 583 -2.47 18.12 -24.13
C TYR A 583 -1.16 17.65 -23.50
N TRP A 584 -0.23 17.15 -24.31
CA TRP A 584 1.13 16.85 -23.84
C TRP A 584 1.95 18.16 -23.72
N GLY A 585 2.29 18.79 -24.83
CA GLY A 585 3.02 20.07 -24.83
C GLY A 585 4.49 20.00 -24.39
N SER A 586 4.83 19.26 -23.33
CA SER A 586 6.21 18.91 -22.94
C SER A 586 6.23 17.71 -21.99
N ALA A 587 7.44 17.24 -21.63
CA ALA A 587 7.65 16.14 -20.70
C ALA A 587 6.98 16.31 -19.33
N TYR A 588 6.74 17.55 -18.89
CA TYR A 588 6.14 17.88 -17.58
C TYR A 588 4.92 18.83 -17.73
N GLY A 589 4.28 18.83 -18.90
CA GLY A 589 3.24 19.79 -19.28
C GLY A 589 3.80 21.15 -19.72
N PRO A 590 2.97 22.04 -20.29
CA PRO A 590 3.41 23.37 -20.72
C PRO A 590 3.74 24.26 -19.52
N LYS A 591 4.69 25.19 -19.70
CA LYS A 591 4.95 26.25 -18.73
C LYS A 591 3.98 27.41 -18.94
N ILE A 592 3.50 27.99 -17.84
CA ILE A 592 2.72 29.23 -17.86
C ILE A 592 3.64 30.46 -17.73
N TYR A 593 3.08 31.68 -17.83
CA TYR A 593 3.84 32.94 -17.91
C TYR A 593 4.89 33.15 -16.79
N ASN A 594 4.64 32.62 -15.59
CA ASN A 594 5.56 32.73 -14.44
C ASN A 594 6.69 31.68 -14.43
N GLY A 595 6.75 30.79 -15.42
CA GLY A 595 7.76 29.74 -15.54
C GLY A 595 7.43 28.42 -14.83
N ALA A 596 6.36 28.36 -14.03
CA ALA A 596 5.86 27.12 -13.43
C ALA A 596 5.17 26.23 -14.48
N TYR A 597 5.10 24.92 -14.22
CA TYR A 597 4.32 24.01 -15.05
C TYR A 597 2.82 24.20 -14.78
N TYR A 598 2.00 24.14 -15.83
CA TYR A 598 0.55 24.24 -15.72
C TYR A 598 0.00 23.22 -14.73
N GLN A 599 0.43 21.96 -14.85
CA GLN A 599 -0.02 20.89 -13.96
C GLN A 599 0.32 21.13 -12.49
N ASP A 600 1.42 21.83 -12.17
CA ASP A 600 1.78 22.17 -10.79
C ASP A 600 0.84 23.20 -10.18
N THR A 601 0.34 24.12 -11.01
CA THR A 601 -0.54 25.20 -10.57
C THR A 601 -1.99 24.73 -10.45
N TYR A 602 -2.42 23.79 -11.30
CA TYR A 602 -3.82 23.39 -11.44
C TYR A 602 -4.11 21.94 -11.02
N GLY A 603 -3.15 21.23 -10.44
CA GLY A 603 -3.32 19.85 -10.01
C GLY A 603 -3.43 18.85 -11.16
N GLY A 604 -2.79 19.13 -12.29
CA GLY A 604 -2.79 18.30 -13.51
C GLY A 604 -3.33 19.02 -14.75
N MET A 605 -3.04 18.46 -15.92
CA MET A 605 -3.63 18.88 -17.20
C MET A 605 -5.11 18.44 -17.26
N PRO A 606 -6.01 19.22 -17.87
CA PRO A 606 -7.37 18.74 -18.11
C PRO A 606 -7.37 17.43 -18.93
N MET A 607 -8.24 16.50 -18.53
CA MET A 607 -8.45 15.24 -19.23
C MET A 607 -9.90 15.19 -19.76
N ASP A 608 -10.08 15.58 -21.02
CA ASP A 608 -11.39 15.68 -21.65
C ASP A 608 -11.87 14.31 -22.12
N TRP A 609 -13.11 13.94 -21.77
CA TRP A 609 -13.74 12.72 -22.27
C TRP A 609 -14.40 12.96 -23.63
N GLY A 610 -14.31 11.98 -24.53
CA GLY A 610 -15.13 11.97 -25.75
C GLY A 610 -14.54 12.78 -26.90
N LYS A 611 -14.01 13.97 -26.60
CA LYS A 611 -13.54 14.94 -27.58
C LYS A 611 -12.36 15.75 -27.01
N PRO A 612 -11.25 15.94 -27.76
CA PRO A 612 -10.16 16.78 -27.32
C PRO A 612 -10.57 18.26 -27.33
N MET A 613 -10.20 18.98 -26.27
CA MET A 613 -10.38 20.42 -26.13
C MET A 613 -9.03 21.05 -25.85
N TRP A 614 -8.75 22.24 -26.43
CA TRP A 614 -7.53 22.98 -26.11
C TRP A 614 -7.46 23.24 -24.61
N TYR A 615 -6.34 22.89 -23.96
CA TYR A 615 -6.25 22.77 -22.50
C TYR A 615 -6.63 24.05 -21.74
N GLU A 616 -6.36 25.24 -22.30
CA GLU A 616 -6.72 26.53 -21.67
C GLU A 616 -8.23 26.80 -21.67
N ASN A 617 -8.99 26.09 -22.52
CA ASN A 617 -10.43 26.23 -22.69
C ASN A 617 -11.22 25.06 -22.08
N SER A 618 -10.54 24.06 -21.50
CA SER A 618 -11.19 22.87 -20.96
C SER A 618 -11.73 23.09 -19.54
N ASP A 619 -12.93 22.59 -19.29
CA ASP A 619 -13.59 22.56 -17.99
C ASP A 619 -13.60 21.15 -17.34
N ALA A 620 -12.80 20.23 -17.89
CA ALA A 620 -12.68 18.85 -17.43
C ALA A 620 -12.45 18.77 -15.91
N LYS A 621 -13.17 17.85 -15.28
CA LYS A 621 -13.07 17.61 -13.83
C LYS A 621 -11.87 16.72 -13.52
N LEU A 622 -11.71 15.65 -14.30
CA LEU A 622 -10.56 14.77 -14.21
C LEU A 622 -9.29 15.46 -14.75
N ARG A 623 -8.17 15.20 -14.10
CA ARG A 623 -6.87 15.83 -14.32
C ARG A 623 -5.80 14.75 -14.51
N TRP A 624 -4.93 14.97 -15.47
CA TRP A 624 -3.76 14.13 -15.76
C TRP A 624 -2.50 14.82 -15.26
N TYR A 625 -1.90 14.30 -14.20
CA TYR A 625 -0.63 14.84 -13.69
C TYR A 625 0.48 13.86 -14.08
N TYR A 626 1.44 14.29 -14.90
CA TYR A 626 2.38 13.34 -15.49
C TYR A 626 3.82 13.82 -15.60
N GLN A 627 4.72 12.84 -15.74
CA GLN A 627 6.03 13.03 -16.34
C GLN A 627 6.24 11.95 -17.41
N GLU A 628 6.58 12.37 -18.62
CA GLU A 628 6.75 11.50 -19.78
C GLU A 628 8.05 11.88 -20.51
N VAL A 629 9.15 11.22 -20.14
CA VAL A 629 10.50 11.45 -20.67
C VAL A 629 11.01 10.16 -21.34
N THR A 630 11.18 10.19 -22.65
CA THR A 630 11.69 9.04 -23.42
C THR A 630 13.19 9.10 -23.64
N SER A 631 13.74 10.27 -24.02
CA SER A 631 15.16 10.43 -24.33
C SER A 631 15.91 11.16 -23.21
N VAL A 632 16.98 10.55 -22.69
CA VAL A 632 17.70 11.05 -21.51
C VAL A 632 19.19 11.25 -21.80
N GLY A 633 19.69 12.45 -21.57
CA GLY A 633 21.10 12.79 -21.76
C GLY A 633 21.29 14.22 -22.28
N THR A 634 22.52 14.52 -22.72
CA THR A 634 22.91 15.85 -23.17
C THR A 634 22.15 16.24 -24.43
N GLY A 635 21.38 17.34 -24.35
CA GLY A 635 20.55 17.83 -25.46
C GLY A 635 19.34 16.94 -25.80
N GLN A 636 18.96 16.02 -24.91
CA GLN A 636 17.73 15.24 -25.02
C GLN A 636 16.55 15.93 -24.29
N GLU A 637 15.40 15.26 -24.19
CA GLU A 637 14.21 15.77 -23.49
C GLU A 637 14.49 16.13 -22.02
N ALA A 638 15.34 15.35 -21.35
CA ALA A 638 15.79 15.63 -19.99
C ALA A 638 17.21 15.09 -19.74
N THR A 639 17.89 15.65 -18.76
CA THR A 639 19.06 15.01 -18.15
C THR A 639 18.63 13.84 -17.25
N ARG A 640 19.57 12.96 -16.91
CA ARG A 640 19.34 11.90 -15.91
C ARG A 640 18.82 12.46 -14.59
N ALA A 641 19.47 13.50 -14.06
CA ALA A 641 19.10 14.12 -12.79
C ALA A 641 17.68 14.69 -12.81
N GLU A 642 17.26 15.31 -13.90
CA GLU A 642 15.89 15.80 -14.06
C GLU A 642 14.89 14.66 -14.08
N LYS A 643 15.14 13.59 -14.86
CA LYS A 643 14.25 12.41 -14.87
C LYS A 643 14.08 11.81 -13.47
N GLU A 644 15.18 11.58 -12.75
CA GLU A 644 15.14 11.06 -11.38
C GLU A 644 14.35 12.00 -10.44
N THR A 645 14.55 13.32 -10.58
CA THR A 645 13.86 14.33 -9.76
C THR A 645 12.34 14.30 -9.99
N PHE A 646 11.89 14.27 -11.24
CA PHE A 646 10.46 14.30 -11.56
C PHE A 646 9.76 12.96 -11.29
N ILE A 647 10.46 11.82 -11.41
CA ILE A 647 9.95 10.53 -10.93
C ILE A 647 9.64 10.60 -9.44
N LYS A 648 10.59 11.08 -8.62
CA LYS A 648 10.40 11.21 -7.16
C LYS A 648 9.35 12.24 -6.80
N ASN A 649 9.31 13.36 -7.53
CA ASN A 649 8.31 14.40 -7.31
C ASN A 649 6.88 13.85 -7.40
N LEU A 650 6.58 13.04 -8.42
CA LEU A 650 5.29 12.38 -8.58
C LEU A 650 4.96 11.44 -7.43
N PHE A 651 5.93 10.65 -6.95
CA PHE A 651 5.74 9.84 -5.77
C PHE A 651 5.39 10.71 -4.56
N THR A 652 6.11 11.77 -4.27
CA THR A 652 5.77 12.69 -3.16
C THR A 652 4.39 13.32 -3.35
N LYS A 653 4.09 13.87 -4.53
CA LYS A 653 2.81 14.52 -4.82
C LYS A 653 1.60 13.61 -4.67
N SER A 654 1.74 12.31 -4.93
CA SER A 654 0.66 11.36 -4.68
C SER A 654 0.22 11.32 -3.22
N VAL A 655 1.16 11.39 -2.27
CA VAL A 655 0.86 11.44 -0.84
C VAL A 655 0.28 12.80 -0.46
N ASP A 656 0.88 13.89 -0.95
CA ASP A 656 0.38 15.23 -0.68
C ASP A 656 -1.09 15.39 -1.12
N LEU A 657 -1.43 14.93 -2.33
CA LEU A 657 -2.79 15.01 -2.85
C LEU A 657 -3.72 14.02 -2.16
N TYR A 658 -3.23 12.83 -1.77
CA TYR A 658 -4.01 11.93 -0.92
C TYR A 658 -4.43 12.62 0.38
N HIS A 659 -3.58 13.39 1.05
CA HIS A 659 -4.01 14.07 2.29
C HIS A 659 -4.85 15.33 2.07
N ASN A 660 -4.64 16.04 0.97
CA ASN A 660 -5.15 17.41 0.80
C ASN A 660 -6.26 17.55 -0.27
N ASP A 661 -6.55 16.51 -1.06
CA ASP A 661 -7.57 16.55 -2.10
C ASP A 661 -8.46 15.30 -2.07
N THR A 662 -9.70 15.47 -1.62
CA THR A 662 -10.71 14.40 -1.54
C THR A 662 -11.60 14.32 -2.78
N SER A 663 -11.30 15.08 -3.85
CA SER A 663 -12.12 15.07 -5.07
C SER A 663 -11.77 13.94 -6.04
N HIS A 664 -10.74 13.13 -5.75
CA HIS A 664 -10.23 12.03 -6.59
C HIS A 664 -9.91 12.42 -8.04
N LYS A 665 -9.79 13.73 -8.29
CA LYS A 665 -9.74 14.31 -9.64
C LYS A 665 -8.42 14.12 -10.35
N THR A 666 -7.36 13.70 -9.67
CA THR A 666 -6.02 13.64 -10.24
C THR A 666 -5.63 12.20 -10.49
N TRP A 667 -5.38 11.86 -11.76
CA TRP A 667 -4.81 10.59 -12.15
C TRP A 667 -3.36 10.79 -12.56
N PHE A 668 -2.44 10.11 -11.86
CA PHE A 668 -1.02 10.23 -12.09
C PHE A 668 -0.51 9.34 -13.23
N MET A 669 0.54 9.79 -13.91
CA MET A 669 1.36 8.94 -14.76
C MET A 669 2.85 9.24 -14.58
N ASN A 670 3.62 8.19 -14.36
CA ASN A 670 5.06 8.28 -14.14
C ASN A 670 5.79 7.36 -15.12
N ASP A 671 6.59 7.93 -16.02
CA ASP A 671 7.40 7.19 -16.99
C ASP A 671 8.82 6.87 -16.47
N LEU A 672 9.01 5.67 -15.94
CA LEU A 672 10.33 5.16 -15.56
C LEU A 672 11.08 4.57 -16.76
N GLY A 673 10.44 4.42 -17.93
CA GLY A 673 11.07 3.90 -19.13
C GLY A 673 11.82 4.97 -19.95
N GLY A 674 12.36 4.59 -21.11
CA GLY A 674 13.15 5.46 -21.97
C GLY A 674 14.51 4.89 -22.35
N TYR A 675 15.44 5.76 -22.74
CA TYR A 675 16.84 5.37 -22.97
C TYR A 675 17.83 6.50 -22.64
N TYR A 676 19.05 6.12 -22.25
CA TYR A 676 20.18 7.04 -22.19
C TYR A 676 20.83 7.23 -23.57
N SER A 677 21.11 8.48 -23.97
CA SER A 677 21.92 8.81 -25.15
C SER A 677 23.41 8.88 -24.85
N ASP A 678 23.77 9.19 -23.60
CA ASP A 678 25.13 9.55 -23.23
C ASP A 678 25.92 8.31 -22.80
N ASN A 679 27.10 8.10 -23.40
CA ASN A 679 27.97 6.96 -23.08
C ASN A 679 28.34 6.87 -21.59
N ALA A 680 28.42 8.01 -20.90
CA ALA A 680 28.72 8.08 -19.47
C ALA A 680 27.62 7.43 -18.61
N ASP A 681 26.34 7.62 -18.97
CA ASP A 681 25.22 7.00 -18.27
C ASP A 681 25.03 5.54 -18.67
N ILE A 682 25.27 5.21 -19.95
CA ILE A 682 25.23 3.83 -20.44
C ILE A 682 26.28 2.98 -19.71
N ASN A 683 27.51 3.51 -19.62
CA ASN A 683 28.62 2.93 -18.86
C ASN A 683 28.88 1.44 -19.16
N GLY A 684 28.76 1.04 -20.44
CA GLY A 684 29.02 -0.34 -20.88
C GLY A 684 27.98 -1.38 -20.44
N ARG A 685 26.82 -0.97 -19.88
CA ARG A 685 25.76 -1.87 -19.38
C ARG A 685 24.76 -2.31 -20.46
N GLY A 686 25.24 -2.50 -21.68
CA GLY A 686 24.42 -2.79 -22.86
C GLY A 686 23.97 -1.54 -23.60
N THR A 687 22.73 -1.55 -24.10
CA THR A 687 22.10 -0.41 -24.79
C THR A 687 21.69 0.68 -23.80
N GLY A 688 21.42 1.89 -24.30
CA GLY A 688 20.86 2.97 -23.47
C GLY A 688 19.51 2.65 -22.85
N ILE A 689 18.72 1.74 -23.46
CA ILE A 689 17.43 1.29 -22.93
C ILE A 689 17.64 0.35 -21.73
N GLN A 690 18.60 -0.59 -21.85
CA GLN A 690 18.97 -1.52 -20.77
C GLN A 690 19.59 -0.77 -19.59
N ALA A 691 20.55 0.12 -19.84
CA ALA A 691 21.20 0.90 -18.80
C ALA A 691 20.22 1.79 -18.03
N LEU A 692 19.26 2.42 -18.73
CA LEU A 692 18.20 3.20 -18.08
C LEU A 692 17.26 2.32 -17.26
N ALA A 693 16.84 1.16 -17.79
CA ALA A 693 15.96 0.25 -17.06
C ALA A 693 16.59 -0.22 -15.73
N ILE A 694 17.88 -0.56 -15.74
CA ILE A 694 18.62 -0.95 -14.52
C ILE A 694 18.53 0.16 -13.47
N ASP A 695 18.75 1.42 -13.86
CA ASP A 695 18.78 2.54 -12.92
C ASP A 695 17.37 2.92 -12.45
N MET A 696 16.43 3.13 -13.37
CA MET A 696 15.11 3.67 -13.05
C MET A 696 14.20 2.64 -12.38
N ASN A 697 14.25 1.36 -12.80
CA ASN A 697 13.43 0.33 -12.16
C ASN A 697 13.91 0.08 -10.72
N GLN A 698 15.23 -0.01 -10.50
CA GLN A 698 15.79 -0.16 -9.16
C GLN A 698 15.50 1.07 -8.30
N MET A 699 15.59 2.29 -8.85
CA MET A 699 15.19 3.51 -8.15
C MET A 699 13.72 3.46 -7.73
N GLY A 700 12.82 3.07 -8.64
CA GLY A 700 11.39 2.93 -8.32
C GLY A 700 11.16 1.97 -7.17
N VAL A 701 11.82 0.81 -7.18
CA VAL A 701 11.76 -0.16 -6.07
C VAL A 701 12.30 0.46 -4.77
N ASP A 702 13.48 1.05 -4.80
CA ASP A 702 14.13 1.62 -3.61
C ASP A 702 13.29 2.74 -2.99
N GLU A 703 12.79 3.67 -3.79
CA GLU A 703 11.96 4.77 -3.31
C GLU A 703 10.67 4.24 -2.67
N LEU A 704 9.97 3.31 -3.34
CA LEU A 704 8.69 2.79 -2.86
C LEU A 704 8.81 1.86 -1.64
N GLN A 705 9.90 1.12 -1.47
CA GLN A 705 10.11 0.30 -0.28
C GLN A 705 10.55 1.10 0.96
N ASN A 706 11.09 2.31 0.75
CA ASN A 706 11.60 3.15 1.83
C ASN A 706 10.62 4.24 2.29
N ARG A 707 9.44 4.37 1.65
CA ARG A 707 8.46 5.38 2.04
C ARG A 707 7.92 5.12 3.45
N GLU A 708 7.70 6.21 4.18
CA GLU A 708 7.01 6.21 5.47
C GLU A 708 5.49 6.16 5.27
N GLU A 709 5.01 6.76 4.18
CA GLU A 709 3.59 6.82 3.82
C GLU A 709 3.36 6.35 2.37
N ASN A 710 2.22 5.70 2.15
CA ASN A 710 1.81 5.17 0.85
C ASN A 710 0.52 5.85 0.39
N ALA A 711 0.41 6.03 -0.93
CA ALA A 711 -0.76 6.55 -1.61
C ALA A 711 -0.84 5.97 -3.03
N GLY A 712 -1.94 6.24 -3.74
CA GLY A 712 -2.12 5.83 -5.13
C GLY A 712 -1.10 6.47 -6.06
N LEU A 713 -0.34 5.66 -6.81
CA LEU A 713 0.74 6.16 -7.66
C LEU A 713 0.27 6.45 -9.10
N GLY A 714 -0.98 6.14 -9.42
CA GLY A 714 -1.49 6.15 -10.79
C GLY A 714 -0.79 5.10 -11.66
N ILE A 715 -0.49 5.46 -12.90
CA ILE A 715 0.05 4.52 -13.89
C ILE A 715 1.56 4.69 -14.01
N ILE A 716 2.30 3.60 -13.81
CA ILE A 716 3.77 3.62 -13.81
C ILE A 716 4.29 2.80 -14.99
N PHE A 717 4.81 3.49 -16.00
CA PHE A 717 5.34 2.84 -17.20
C PHE A 717 6.83 2.52 -17.07
N MET A 718 7.23 1.32 -17.48
CA MET A 718 8.63 0.88 -17.41
C MET A 718 9.08 0.11 -18.66
N ASN A 719 10.40 0.07 -18.87
CA ASN A 719 11.02 -0.83 -19.84
C ASN A 719 11.04 -2.26 -19.30
N PHE A 720 10.99 -3.25 -20.19
CA PHE A 720 11.07 -4.68 -19.87
C PHE A 720 10.03 -5.12 -18.83
N ALA A 721 8.80 -4.64 -18.94
CA ALA A 721 7.70 -4.82 -18.01
C ALA A 721 7.15 -6.26 -18.05
N ASP A 722 7.95 -7.20 -17.59
CA ASP A 722 7.64 -8.61 -17.45
C ASP A 722 8.36 -9.19 -16.22
N LYS A 723 8.21 -10.49 -16.00
CA LYS A 723 8.82 -11.21 -14.87
C LYS A 723 9.81 -12.28 -15.31
N GLN A 724 10.28 -12.21 -16.55
CA GLN A 724 11.10 -13.25 -17.16
C GLN A 724 12.56 -13.15 -16.70
N ALA A 725 13.22 -14.30 -16.56
CA ALA A 725 14.56 -14.40 -15.98
C ALA A 725 15.64 -13.58 -16.73
N LEU A 726 15.55 -13.52 -18.06
CA LEU A 726 16.48 -12.80 -18.96
C LEU A 726 15.88 -11.47 -19.46
N SER A 727 14.92 -10.93 -18.74
CA SER A 727 14.36 -9.60 -19.02
C SER A 727 13.96 -8.93 -17.73
N GLY A 728 12.71 -9.05 -17.28
CA GLY A 728 12.27 -8.26 -16.15
C GLY A 728 13.00 -8.54 -14.84
N ALA A 729 13.41 -9.79 -14.58
CA ALA A 729 14.26 -10.13 -13.44
C ALA A 729 15.70 -9.59 -13.57
N GLU A 730 16.22 -9.51 -14.79
CA GLU A 730 17.53 -8.93 -15.08
C GLU A 730 17.54 -7.41 -14.87
N TYR A 731 16.44 -6.75 -15.25
CA TYR A 731 16.29 -5.29 -15.23
C TYR A 731 15.39 -4.76 -14.10
N LYS A 732 15.11 -5.56 -13.08
CA LYS A 732 14.37 -5.19 -11.85
C LYS A 732 12.92 -4.74 -12.04
N SER A 733 12.35 -4.90 -13.22
CA SER A 733 10.93 -4.62 -13.41
C SER A 733 10.04 -5.68 -12.77
N ASP A 734 10.52 -6.92 -12.56
CA ASP A 734 9.77 -7.95 -11.84
C ASP A 734 9.49 -7.53 -10.39
N TRP A 735 10.49 -6.95 -9.72
CA TRP A 735 10.37 -6.31 -8.41
C TRP A 735 9.51 -5.06 -8.48
N LEU A 736 9.72 -4.18 -9.47
CA LEU A 736 8.94 -2.95 -9.58
C LEU A 736 7.44 -3.24 -9.80
N ILE A 737 7.09 -4.16 -10.70
CA ILE A 737 5.72 -4.62 -10.93
C ILE A 737 5.12 -5.10 -9.61
N GLN A 738 5.83 -5.96 -8.86
CA GLN A 738 5.29 -6.49 -7.61
C GLN A 738 5.18 -5.41 -6.52
N THR A 739 6.15 -4.50 -6.42
CA THR A 739 6.12 -3.36 -5.49
C THR A 739 4.93 -2.44 -5.77
N LEU A 740 4.63 -2.16 -7.04
CA LEU A 740 3.46 -1.37 -7.44
C LEU A 740 2.15 -2.07 -7.13
N ILE A 741 2.06 -3.38 -7.40
CA ILE A 741 0.90 -4.19 -7.04
C ILE A 741 0.68 -4.14 -5.53
N ASP A 742 1.73 -4.43 -4.75
CA ASP A 742 1.68 -4.45 -3.28
C ASP A 742 1.31 -3.08 -2.70
N ASN A 743 1.68 -1.98 -3.36
CA ASN A 743 1.28 -0.63 -2.93
C ASN A 743 -0.24 -0.46 -2.80
N ASN A 744 -1.04 -1.11 -3.64
CA ASN A 744 -2.52 -1.10 -3.56
C ASN A 744 -3.08 -1.79 -2.30
N PHE A 745 -2.22 -2.39 -1.48
CA PHE A 745 -2.60 -3.05 -0.22
C PHE A 745 -2.00 -2.36 1.01
N LYS A 746 -1.11 -1.38 0.81
CA LYS A 746 -0.29 -0.75 1.87
C LYS A 746 -0.89 0.53 2.49
N PHE A 747 -2.07 0.94 2.08
CA PHE A 747 -2.77 2.09 2.65
C PHE A 747 -4.27 1.93 2.48
N ALA A 748 -5.01 2.80 3.15
CA ALA A 748 -6.45 2.87 3.02
C ALA A 748 -6.81 3.42 1.64
N LEU A 749 -7.16 2.57 0.68
CA LEU A 749 -7.67 3.04 -0.60
C LEU A 749 -9.01 3.73 -0.38
N ARG A 750 -9.18 4.90 -1.01
CA ARG A 750 -10.45 5.63 -1.00
C ARG A 750 -11.45 4.93 -1.90
N LYS A 751 -12.67 4.82 -1.41
CA LYS A 751 -13.76 4.15 -2.12
C LYS A 751 -15.04 4.97 -2.05
N LYS A 752 -15.96 4.65 -2.95
CA LYS A 752 -17.30 5.23 -2.94
C LYS A 752 -18.02 4.85 -1.64
N GLY A 753 -18.47 5.86 -0.89
CA GLY A 753 -19.17 5.66 0.38
C GLY A 753 -20.53 4.98 0.20
N SER A 754 -20.90 4.11 1.16
CA SER A 754 -22.26 3.57 1.27
C SER A 754 -23.09 4.45 2.22
N SER A 755 -24.27 4.92 1.78
CA SER A 755 -25.22 5.66 2.62
C SER A 755 -25.91 4.81 3.70
N THR A 756 -25.54 3.54 3.82
CA THR A 756 -26.05 2.56 4.78
C THR A 756 -24.91 1.66 5.26
N THR A 757 -24.98 1.15 6.49
CA THR A 757 -24.15 0.07 7.05
C THR A 757 -23.64 -0.90 5.96
N PRO A 758 -22.35 -1.32 5.99
CA PRO A 758 -21.64 -1.92 4.86
C PRO A 758 -22.47 -2.97 4.12
N SER A 759 -22.91 -2.63 2.91
CA SER A 759 -23.58 -3.58 2.02
C SER A 759 -22.53 -4.22 1.11
N SER A 760 -22.19 -5.45 1.46
CA SER A 760 -21.95 -6.61 0.58
C SER A 760 -21.63 -6.33 -0.90
N ASN A 761 -20.51 -6.85 -1.39
CA ASN A 761 -20.49 -7.92 -2.41
C ASN A 761 -19.06 -8.39 -2.72
N TYR A 762 -18.44 -9.16 -1.81
CA TYR A 762 -17.44 -10.15 -2.21
C TYR A 762 -18.10 -11.52 -2.24
N ASN A 763 -18.58 -11.94 -3.43
CA ASN A 763 -19.12 -13.28 -3.62
C ASN A 763 -18.03 -14.19 -4.19
N ALA A 764 -17.04 -14.56 -3.36
CA ALA A 764 -16.30 -15.78 -3.63
C ALA A 764 -17.24 -16.94 -3.30
N THR A 765 -17.96 -17.45 -4.30
CA THR A 765 -18.78 -18.66 -4.16
C THR A 765 -17.88 -19.81 -3.72
N TYR A 766 -17.87 -20.11 -2.42
CA TYR A 766 -17.12 -21.21 -1.84
C TYR A 766 -17.97 -22.48 -1.87
N SER A 767 -17.82 -23.27 -2.93
CA SER A 767 -18.37 -24.62 -2.98
C SER A 767 -17.36 -25.60 -2.37
N ASN A 768 -17.33 -25.76 -1.04
CA ASN A 768 -17.09 -27.03 -0.33
C ASN A 768 -16.79 -26.83 1.17
N GLY A 769 -17.78 -27.08 2.03
CA GLY A 769 -17.59 -27.14 3.47
C GLY A 769 -16.78 -28.37 3.92
N GLY A 770 -15.51 -28.15 4.25
CA GLY A 770 -14.69 -29.07 5.04
C GLY A 770 -13.51 -28.31 5.65
N ASN A 771 -13.00 -28.74 6.79
CA ASN A 771 -11.70 -28.27 7.30
C ASN A 771 -10.61 -28.71 6.32
N ALA A 772 -10.42 -27.96 5.23
CA ALA A 772 -9.38 -28.23 4.26
C ALA A 772 -8.04 -27.83 4.88
N VAL A 773 -7.13 -28.79 5.00
CA VAL A 773 -5.75 -28.60 5.49
C VAL A 773 -4.87 -27.88 4.44
N GLY A 774 -5.48 -27.17 3.47
CA GLY A 774 -4.82 -26.58 2.30
C GLY A 774 -5.27 -25.16 2.01
N TRP A 775 -4.66 -24.54 0.99
CA TRP A 775 -5.04 -23.22 0.48
C TRP A 775 -6.46 -23.24 -0.09
N ASP A 776 -7.11 -22.06 -0.10
CA ASP A 776 -8.38 -21.84 -0.80
C ASP A 776 -8.17 -22.15 -2.30
N LYS A 777 -9.13 -22.83 -2.93
CA LYS A 777 -9.06 -23.23 -4.34
C LYS A 777 -9.74 -22.25 -5.26
#